data_AF-A0A2N1JFK8-F1
#
_entry.id   AF-A0A2N1JFK8-F1
#
_cell.length_a   1.000
_cell.length_b   1.000
_cell.length_c   1.000
_cell.angle_alpha   90.00
_cell.angle_beta   90.00
_cell.angle_gamma   90.00
#
_symmetry.space_group_name_H-M   'P 1'
#
loop_
_entity.id
_entity.type
_entity.pdbx_description
1 polymer ?
#
loop_
_entity_poly.entity_id
_entity_poly.type
_entity_poly.pdbx_seq_one_letter_code
_entity_poly.pdbx_strand_id
1 'polypeptide(L)'
;MGDFHRYYAGEKTAPILTLVIGGNHEASNYMWELYYGGWLAPNIYYLGAAGSVDLGGIVVAGASGIFKRHDYTAGRFEHQPYSPSGIRSVYHTRQFDIIKLGLLQRPQIFLSHDWPNGIEHCGDVTALLRKKPFFREEVATSTLGSPPLQMLLDALHPAYWFSAHLHVRFAATVYFGDAGQSDTLAVRSNTILNPEVLEISDEENATAVSAVAMPAAVPHRPETTQFLALNKCSPRGDFLHFFTLPTPADPFLHASTEARPQVPLLYNKRWLAITRVMDPYFSLQRRQMPLPSIQDPSLRERICEEEARLDTLFADKVNPLDVPAYVNPQTAAFSKTYNPDDLQKYKVPDLSVQDLLSSIPSHCFQRSAFHSFLYLFVDFIQLGILVYGATWINTMAESVPWGMPGLSLGATQSVAKFALWSVYCILQGFVFTGIWVIAHECGHQAFSSSKTLNNAVGWVLHSALLVPYHSWRISHGRHHAGTGHLFRDEVFVPRTRDDRSMLPLRPADDENAKANESWGSWLGELLEDAPLFNFFELLLQQTFGWILYLTLNVSGQLSFPNWTNHFSPDSVIFNKRHRNQILMSDVGIALALGSLFAWGSLSPGGWREVVLYYGIPYMLTNHWLVMITYLQHTDPLIPHYSPDAWTFPRGALCTVDREWLGFVGPWFLHGISETHVLHHVSSKIPHYHAWEATEALKKRIGMHYMKSTENVFVSLWKTIRGCRYIELEDVAFYRNADGIPKSVALLPQKVDSGLSYSE
;
A
#
# COMPACT_ATOMS: atom_id res chain seq x y z
N MET A 1 9.10 -4.62 -20.86
CA MET A 1 8.42 -3.36 -21.22
C MET A 1 6.93 -3.62 -21.01
N GLY A 2 6.24 -2.75 -20.28
CA GLY A 2 4.83 -2.93 -19.96
C GLY A 2 4.52 -3.09 -18.46
N ASP A 3 5.52 -3.36 -17.61
CA ASP A 3 5.30 -3.60 -16.18
C ASP A 3 4.90 -2.37 -15.36
N PHE A 4 5.04 -1.15 -15.92
CA PHE A 4 4.81 0.09 -15.20
C PHE A 4 3.39 0.20 -14.62
N HIS A 5 2.36 -0.34 -15.30
CA HIS A 5 0.99 -0.37 -14.77
C HIS A 5 0.88 -1.01 -13.38
N ARG A 6 1.74 -1.98 -13.05
CA ARG A 6 1.77 -2.65 -11.75
C ARG A 6 2.37 -1.77 -10.65
N TYR A 7 3.31 -0.89 -11.02
CA TYR A 7 3.85 0.11 -10.10
C TYR A 7 2.85 1.25 -9.90
N TYR A 8 2.21 1.69 -10.98
CA TYR A 8 1.16 2.70 -10.95
C TYR A 8 -0.06 2.25 -10.12
N ALA A 9 -0.49 0.99 -10.26
CA ALA A 9 -1.59 0.40 -9.49
C ALA A 9 -1.20 -0.03 -8.05
N GLY A 10 0.04 0.21 -7.62
CA GLY A 10 0.49 -0.15 -6.27
C GLY A 10 0.75 -1.65 -6.02
N GLU A 11 0.56 -2.53 -7.02
CA GLU A 11 0.93 -3.96 -6.90
C GLU A 11 2.43 -4.17 -6.65
N LYS A 12 3.25 -3.21 -7.09
CA LYS A 12 4.70 -3.21 -6.90
C LYS A 12 5.19 -1.82 -6.46
N THR A 13 6.19 -1.80 -5.60
CA THR A 13 6.91 -0.59 -5.20
C THR A 13 8.33 -0.68 -5.73
N ALA A 14 8.87 0.41 -6.28
CA ALA A 14 10.28 0.43 -6.64
C ALA A 14 11.13 0.37 -5.36
N PRO A 15 12.11 -0.54 -5.27
CA PRO A 15 12.87 -0.75 -4.03
C PRO A 15 13.89 0.36 -3.74
N ILE A 16 14.11 1.26 -4.71
CA ILE A 16 15.07 2.36 -4.65
C ILE A 16 14.42 3.57 -5.31
N LEU A 17 14.67 4.75 -4.76
CA LEU A 17 14.32 6.00 -5.43
C LEU A 17 14.90 5.99 -6.86
N THR A 18 14.01 6.10 -7.83
CA THR A 18 14.32 5.99 -9.26
C THR A 18 13.93 7.31 -9.93
N LEU A 19 14.92 8.13 -10.26
CA LEU A 19 14.73 9.31 -11.09
C LEU A 19 14.65 8.90 -12.56
N VAL A 20 13.65 9.38 -13.29
CA VAL A 20 13.46 9.05 -14.71
C VAL A 20 13.27 10.31 -15.56
N ILE A 21 13.68 10.20 -16.82
CA ILE A 21 13.38 11.14 -17.91
C ILE A 21 12.66 10.40 -19.02
N GLY A 22 11.92 11.11 -19.87
CA GLY A 22 11.18 10.51 -20.98
C GLY A 22 12.07 10.28 -22.19
N GLY A 23 11.88 9.15 -22.89
CA GLY A 23 12.46 8.88 -24.20
C GLY A 23 11.45 9.04 -25.33
N ASN A 24 11.54 8.17 -26.33
CA ASN A 24 10.63 8.15 -27.49
C ASN A 24 9.54 7.06 -27.41
N HIS A 25 9.52 6.24 -26.35
CA HIS A 25 8.55 5.17 -26.13
C HIS A 25 7.88 5.33 -24.77
N GLU A 26 7.07 6.38 -24.64
CA GLU A 26 6.46 6.77 -23.37
C GLU A 26 4.94 6.86 -23.45
N ALA A 27 4.29 6.70 -22.30
CA ALA A 27 2.90 7.14 -22.11
C ALA A 27 2.85 8.68 -22.11
N SER A 28 2.96 9.27 -23.30
CA SER A 28 3.20 10.70 -23.47
C SER A 28 2.08 11.58 -22.93
N ASN A 29 0.84 11.05 -22.90
CA ASN A 29 -0.30 11.70 -22.25
C ASN A 29 -0.09 11.86 -20.74
N TYR A 30 0.37 10.78 -20.08
CA TYR A 30 0.59 10.78 -18.64
C TYR A 30 1.83 11.61 -18.26
N MET A 31 2.92 11.50 -19.03
CA MET A 31 4.09 12.36 -18.82
C MET A 31 3.80 13.85 -19.06
N TRP A 32 2.80 14.18 -19.88
CA TRP A 32 2.39 15.56 -20.12
C TRP A 32 1.70 16.19 -18.89
N GLU A 33 0.93 15.42 -18.12
CA GLU A 33 0.33 15.89 -16.86
C GLU A 33 1.42 16.28 -15.83
N LEU A 34 2.57 15.62 -15.90
CA LEU A 34 3.74 15.87 -15.06
C LEU A 34 4.83 16.66 -15.83
N TYR A 35 4.43 17.63 -16.66
CA TYR A 35 5.36 18.41 -17.48
C TYR A 35 6.50 19.05 -16.67
N TYR A 36 6.20 19.56 -15.46
CA TYR A 36 7.17 20.16 -14.54
C TYR A 36 7.87 19.16 -13.59
N GLY A 37 7.62 17.87 -13.79
CA GLY A 37 8.11 16.78 -12.94
C GLY A 37 7.12 16.39 -11.84
N GLY A 38 7.28 15.17 -11.33
CA GLY A 38 6.42 14.62 -10.30
C GLY A 38 6.53 13.11 -10.17
N TRP A 39 5.88 12.55 -9.17
CA TRP A 39 5.87 11.11 -8.94
C TRP A 39 4.99 10.38 -9.95
N LEU A 40 5.57 9.41 -10.64
CA LEU A 40 4.83 8.48 -11.51
C LEU A 40 4.22 7.33 -10.70
N ALA A 41 4.91 6.90 -9.64
CA ALA A 41 4.52 5.80 -8.75
C ALA A 41 5.37 5.90 -7.46
N PRO A 42 5.08 5.12 -6.39
CA PRO A 42 5.93 5.07 -5.21
C PRO A 42 7.40 4.81 -5.57
N ASN A 43 8.30 5.69 -5.11
CA ASN A 43 9.74 5.69 -5.39
C ASN A 43 10.16 5.88 -6.87
N ILE A 44 9.26 6.30 -7.77
CA ILE A 44 9.59 6.61 -9.17
C ILE A 44 9.23 8.06 -9.47
N TYR A 45 10.23 8.93 -9.61
CA TYR A 45 10.06 10.36 -9.84
C TYR A 45 10.49 10.74 -11.25
N TYR A 46 9.58 11.35 -12.01
CA TYR A 46 9.86 11.90 -13.33
C TYR A 46 10.34 13.34 -13.22
N LEU A 47 11.45 13.67 -13.87
CA LEU A 47 12.00 15.03 -13.85
C LEU A 47 11.18 16.04 -14.66
N GLY A 48 10.23 15.59 -15.49
CA GLY A 48 9.47 16.46 -16.38
C GLY A 48 10.05 16.52 -17.79
N ALA A 49 9.48 17.36 -18.65
CA ALA A 49 9.99 17.59 -20.01
C ALA A 49 11.44 18.13 -19.98
N ALA A 50 11.72 18.98 -19.00
CA ALA A 50 13.03 19.35 -18.51
C ALA A 50 12.91 19.56 -17.00
N GLY A 51 13.96 19.23 -16.24
CA GLY A 51 13.91 19.33 -14.78
C GLY A 51 15.26 19.35 -14.12
N SER A 52 15.28 19.83 -12.87
CA SER A 52 16.43 19.70 -11.97
C SER A 52 15.95 19.53 -10.52
N VAL A 53 16.58 18.60 -9.81
CA VAL A 53 16.32 18.25 -8.41
C VAL A 53 17.64 18.16 -7.65
N ASP A 54 17.57 18.25 -6.33
CA ASP A 54 18.71 18.02 -5.44
C ASP A 54 18.48 16.70 -4.68
N LEU A 55 19.47 15.82 -4.73
CA LEU A 55 19.47 14.52 -4.07
C LEU A 55 20.61 14.47 -3.06
N GLY A 56 20.34 14.82 -1.81
CA GLY A 56 21.34 14.80 -0.74
C GLY A 56 22.59 15.66 -1.03
N GLY A 57 22.43 16.80 -1.70
CA GLY A 57 23.50 17.70 -2.13
C GLY A 57 24.05 17.44 -3.53
N ILE A 58 23.52 16.46 -4.26
CA ILE A 58 23.85 16.23 -5.68
C ILE A 58 22.74 16.84 -6.55
N VAL A 59 23.10 17.83 -7.38
CA VAL A 59 22.16 18.40 -8.36
C VAL A 59 22.11 17.49 -9.58
N VAL A 60 20.91 16.97 -9.84
CA VAL A 60 20.59 16.13 -11.01
C VAL A 60 19.66 16.90 -11.93
N ALA A 61 20.12 17.18 -13.15
CA ALA A 61 19.32 17.80 -14.20
C ALA A 61 19.02 16.81 -15.32
N GLY A 62 17.93 17.03 -16.06
CA GLY A 62 17.56 16.14 -17.16
C GLY A 62 16.75 16.80 -18.27
N ALA A 63 16.97 16.34 -19.49
CA ALA A 63 16.23 16.71 -20.69
C ALA A 63 15.52 15.47 -21.27
N SER A 64 14.18 15.52 -21.33
CA SER A 64 13.38 14.44 -21.90
C SER A 64 13.23 14.58 -23.42
N GLY A 65 13.02 13.44 -24.08
CA GLY A 65 12.66 13.36 -25.48
C GLY A 65 13.83 13.17 -26.44
N ILE A 66 13.51 13.28 -27.74
CA ILE A 66 14.48 13.18 -28.84
C ILE A 66 14.46 14.42 -29.73
N PHE A 67 15.58 14.73 -30.37
CA PHE A 67 15.67 15.90 -31.24
C PHE A 67 15.06 15.64 -32.62
N LYS A 68 14.18 16.54 -33.06
CA LYS A 68 13.75 16.67 -34.45
C LYS A 68 13.75 18.14 -34.87
N ARG A 69 14.53 18.44 -35.91
CA ARG A 69 14.77 19.82 -36.39
C ARG A 69 13.50 20.62 -36.65
N HIS A 70 12.48 20.01 -37.24
CA HIS A 70 11.24 20.70 -37.64
C HIS A 70 10.31 21.05 -36.47
N ASP A 71 10.41 20.34 -35.34
CA ASP A 71 9.59 20.60 -34.16
C ASP A 71 10.35 21.37 -33.06
N TYR A 72 11.68 21.45 -33.15
CA TYR A 72 12.52 22.06 -32.10
C TYR A 72 12.12 23.50 -31.77
N THR A 73 11.88 24.33 -32.78
CA THR A 73 11.51 25.75 -32.62
C THR A 73 10.00 25.97 -32.49
N ALA A 74 9.19 24.90 -32.47
CA ALA A 74 7.76 25.00 -32.27
C ALA A 74 7.43 25.18 -30.77
N GLY A 75 6.21 25.63 -30.47
CA GLY A 75 5.65 25.48 -29.12
C GLY A 75 5.10 24.07 -28.89
N ARG A 76 4.40 23.89 -27.78
CA ARG A 76 3.75 22.62 -27.38
C ARG A 76 2.28 22.62 -27.83
N PHE A 77 2.06 22.39 -29.11
CA PHE A 77 0.73 22.47 -29.75
C PHE A 77 -0.05 21.16 -29.75
N GLU A 78 0.55 20.09 -29.23
CA GLU A 78 -0.07 18.79 -29.16
C GLU A 78 -1.19 18.81 -28.10
N HIS A 79 -2.40 18.44 -28.49
CA HIS A 79 -3.55 18.36 -27.61
C HIS A 79 -4.10 16.93 -27.56
N GLN A 80 -4.61 16.54 -26.38
CA GLN A 80 -5.26 15.25 -26.21
C GLN A 80 -6.73 15.31 -26.67
N PRO A 81 -7.27 14.25 -27.31
CA PRO A 81 -6.57 13.03 -27.71
C PRO A 81 -5.59 13.28 -28.86
N TYR A 82 -4.38 12.72 -28.76
CA TYR A 82 -3.34 12.97 -29.76
C TYR A 82 -3.71 12.38 -31.13
N SER A 83 -3.46 13.15 -32.18
CA SER A 83 -3.44 12.62 -33.53
C SER A 83 -2.23 11.69 -33.74
N PRO A 84 -2.20 10.86 -34.79
CA PRO A 84 -1.04 10.03 -35.10
C PRO A 84 0.27 10.80 -35.31
N SER A 85 0.20 12.08 -35.70
CA SER A 85 1.35 12.97 -35.75
C SER A 85 1.67 13.57 -34.37
N GLY A 86 0.65 13.99 -33.62
CA GLY A 86 0.80 14.55 -32.27
C GLY A 86 1.47 13.58 -31.29
N ILE A 87 1.13 12.29 -31.34
CA ILE A 87 1.77 11.27 -30.48
C ILE A 87 3.26 11.08 -30.79
N ARG A 88 3.72 11.45 -31.99
CA ARG A 88 5.14 11.43 -32.36
C ARG A 88 5.84 12.74 -32.00
N SER A 89 5.17 13.87 -32.17
CA SER A 89 5.79 15.18 -31.91
C SER A 89 5.85 15.53 -30.42
N VAL A 90 4.95 15.00 -29.58
CA VAL A 90 4.84 15.32 -28.15
C VAL A 90 6.12 15.02 -27.36
N TYR A 91 6.86 13.96 -27.70
CA TYR A 91 8.12 13.62 -27.03
C TYR A 91 9.34 14.22 -27.72
N HIS A 92 9.18 15.06 -28.75
CA HIS A 92 10.31 15.76 -29.35
C HIS A 92 10.77 16.90 -28.42
N THR A 93 12.08 17.07 -28.28
CA THR A 93 12.69 18.16 -27.51
C THR A 93 12.31 19.53 -28.09
N ARG A 94 12.03 20.52 -27.23
CA ARG A 94 11.71 21.91 -27.64
C ARG A 94 12.80 22.88 -27.22
N GLN A 95 12.96 23.95 -27.99
CA GLN A 95 13.92 25.03 -27.73
C GLN A 95 13.67 25.69 -26.38
N PHE A 96 12.40 25.86 -25.99
CA PHE A 96 12.01 26.39 -24.69
C PHE A 96 12.62 25.59 -23.52
N ASP A 97 12.49 24.27 -23.55
CA ASP A 97 12.99 23.37 -22.51
C ASP A 97 14.53 23.42 -22.41
N ILE A 98 15.21 23.47 -23.55
CA ILE A 98 16.68 23.55 -23.63
C ILE A 98 17.19 24.91 -23.11
N ILE A 99 16.55 26.02 -23.47
CA ILE A 99 16.94 27.35 -22.96
C ILE A 99 16.78 27.42 -21.45
N LYS A 100 15.70 26.86 -20.88
CA LYS A 100 15.53 26.76 -19.42
C LYS A 100 16.70 26.02 -18.77
N LEU A 101 17.08 24.87 -19.29
CA LEU A 101 18.20 24.07 -18.76
C LEU A 101 19.53 24.81 -18.85
N GLY A 102 19.76 25.57 -19.92
CA GLY A 102 20.97 26.38 -20.12
C GLY A 102 21.14 27.54 -19.13
N LEU A 103 20.12 27.86 -18.32
CA LEU A 103 20.17 28.89 -17.28
C LEU A 103 20.62 28.34 -15.90
N LEU A 104 20.80 27.02 -15.78
CA LEU A 104 21.33 26.38 -14.58
C LEU A 104 22.83 26.68 -14.38
N GLN A 105 23.28 26.62 -13.13
CA GLN A 105 24.69 26.65 -12.78
C GLN A 105 25.16 25.20 -12.60
N ARG A 106 25.99 24.72 -13.53
CA ARG A 106 26.71 23.43 -13.53
C ARG A 106 26.13 22.31 -12.64
N PRO A 107 25.17 21.51 -13.13
CA PRO A 107 24.70 20.34 -12.39
C PRO A 107 25.79 19.27 -12.29
N GLN A 108 25.81 18.47 -11.21
CA GLN A 108 26.78 17.38 -11.10
C GLN A 108 26.45 16.23 -12.06
N ILE A 109 25.16 15.90 -12.21
CA ILE A 109 24.68 14.87 -13.12
C ILE A 109 23.71 15.50 -14.12
N PHE A 110 23.91 15.20 -15.41
CA PHE A 110 22.98 15.51 -16.47
C PHE A 110 22.47 14.24 -17.15
N LEU A 111 21.14 14.14 -17.33
CA LEU A 111 20.48 13.02 -17.99
C LEU A 111 19.88 13.46 -19.33
N SER A 112 20.09 12.69 -20.39
CA SER A 112 19.38 12.88 -21.66
C SER A 112 19.06 11.53 -22.31
N HIS A 113 17.99 11.43 -23.09
CA HIS A 113 17.75 10.18 -23.84
C HIS A 113 18.68 10.09 -25.06
N ASP A 114 18.66 11.13 -25.91
CA ASP A 114 19.60 11.29 -27.02
C ASP A 114 21.01 11.66 -26.55
N TRP A 115 22.00 11.38 -27.40
CA TRP A 115 23.39 11.77 -27.16
C TRP A 115 23.60 13.24 -27.53
N PRO A 116 24.48 13.98 -26.86
CA PRO A 116 25.03 15.23 -27.38
C PRO A 116 25.68 14.96 -28.75
N ASN A 117 25.45 15.86 -29.71
CA ASN A 117 26.05 15.73 -31.03
C ASN A 117 27.58 15.77 -30.94
N GLY A 118 28.25 14.85 -31.65
CA GLY A 118 29.71 14.79 -31.76
C GLY A 118 30.42 14.15 -30.56
N ILE A 119 29.70 13.68 -29.54
CA ILE A 119 30.27 13.07 -28.33
C ILE A 119 31.09 11.80 -28.63
N GLU A 120 30.81 11.14 -29.75
CA GLU A 120 31.55 9.98 -30.22
C GLU A 120 33.03 10.30 -30.45
N HIS A 121 33.38 11.52 -30.85
CA HIS A 121 34.75 11.94 -31.10
C HIS A 121 35.56 12.10 -29.81
N CYS A 122 34.90 12.13 -28.66
CA CYS A 122 35.53 12.17 -27.33
C CYS A 122 35.76 10.77 -26.73
N GLY A 123 35.55 9.69 -27.50
CA GLY A 123 35.75 8.30 -27.08
C GLY A 123 36.28 7.41 -28.21
N ASP A 124 36.11 6.09 -28.07
CA ASP A 124 36.60 5.12 -29.07
C ASP A 124 35.62 4.94 -30.24
N VAL A 125 35.71 5.84 -31.22
CA VAL A 125 34.93 5.80 -32.48
C VAL A 125 35.14 4.48 -33.23
N THR A 126 36.35 3.92 -33.20
CA THR A 126 36.66 2.69 -33.94
C THR A 126 35.89 1.50 -33.36
N ALA A 127 35.88 1.37 -32.03
CA ALA A 127 35.09 0.35 -31.35
C ALA A 127 33.58 0.57 -31.54
N LEU A 128 33.11 1.82 -31.55
CA LEU A 128 31.71 2.17 -31.82
C LEU A 128 31.29 1.72 -33.23
N LEU A 129 32.04 2.12 -34.26
CA LEU A 129 31.74 1.77 -35.66
C LEU A 129 31.89 0.27 -35.93
N ARG A 130 32.75 -0.44 -35.20
CA ARG A 130 32.80 -1.90 -35.27
C ARG A 130 31.52 -2.55 -34.75
N LYS A 131 30.94 -2.02 -33.66
CA LYS A 131 29.67 -2.50 -33.10
C LYS A 131 28.44 -2.04 -33.90
N LYS A 132 28.51 -0.83 -34.48
CA LYS A 132 27.40 -0.15 -35.17
C LYS A 132 27.90 0.49 -36.48
N PRO A 133 28.18 -0.31 -37.53
CA PRO A 133 28.78 0.19 -38.78
C PRO A 133 27.95 1.26 -39.51
N PHE A 134 26.63 1.24 -39.32
CA PHE A 134 25.71 2.18 -39.94
C PHE A 134 25.80 3.62 -39.42
N PHE A 135 26.47 3.85 -38.29
CA PHE A 135 26.75 5.22 -37.83
C PHE A 135 27.89 5.90 -38.60
N ARG A 136 28.59 5.20 -39.51
CA ARG A 136 29.78 5.74 -40.19
C ARG A 136 29.52 7.07 -40.89
N GLU A 137 28.38 7.22 -41.56
CA GLU A 137 28.01 8.47 -42.26
C GLU A 137 27.64 9.59 -41.28
N GLU A 138 26.85 9.28 -40.25
CA GLU A 138 26.45 10.25 -39.22
C GLU A 138 27.64 10.75 -38.40
N VAL A 139 28.60 9.88 -38.09
CA VAL A 139 29.87 10.26 -37.42
C VAL A 139 30.76 11.08 -38.35
N ALA A 140 30.86 10.72 -39.63
CA ALA A 140 31.68 11.48 -40.59
C ALA A 140 31.12 12.89 -40.86
N THR A 141 29.82 13.07 -40.72
CA THR A 141 29.13 14.36 -40.93
C THR A 141 28.87 15.11 -39.62
N SER A 142 29.26 14.55 -38.47
CA SER A 142 28.94 15.07 -37.13
C SER A 142 27.45 15.38 -36.97
N THR A 143 26.61 14.45 -37.42
CA THR A 143 25.14 14.53 -37.30
C THR A 143 24.56 13.50 -36.34
N LEU A 144 25.38 12.61 -35.77
CA LEU A 144 24.97 11.65 -34.77
C LEU A 144 24.59 12.37 -33.46
N GLY A 145 23.36 12.19 -32.99
CA GLY A 145 22.86 12.77 -31.75
C GLY A 145 22.15 14.12 -31.92
N SER A 146 22.11 14.90 -30.83
CA SER A 146 21.26 16.09 -30.66
C SER A 146 22.11 17.37 -30.54
N PRO A 147 22.05 18.28 -31.53
CA PRO A 147 22.75 19.57 -31.46
C PRO A 147 22.34 20.44 -30.25
N PRO A 148 21.05 20.52 -29.84
CA PRO A 148 20.68 21.23 -28.62
C PRO A 148 21.31 20.67 -27.34
N LEU A 149 21.55 19.36 -27.28
CA LEU A 149 22.23 18.75 -26.12
C LEU A 149 23.74 19.02 -26.13
N GLN A 150 24.37 19.12 -27.30
CA GLN A 150 25.76 19.59 -27.42
C GLN A 150 25.89 21.02 -26.86
N MET A 151 24.97 21.93 -27.22
CA MET A 151 24.95 23.28 -26.66
C MET A 151 24.84 23.30 -25.13
N LEU A 152 24.07 22.38 -24.54
CA LEU A 152 23.96 22.27 -23.08
C LEU A 152 25.22 21.69 -22.45
N LEU A 153 25.85 20.69 -23.09
CA LEU A 153 27.12 20.12 -22.63
C LEU A 153 28.21 21.20 -22.57
N ASP A 154 28.33 22.03 -23.62
CA ASP A 154 29.29 23.13 -23.73
C ASP A 154 28.96 24.31 -22.81
N ALA A 155 27.70 24.49 -22.41
CA ALA A 155 27.29 25.58 -21.53
C ALA A 155 27.39 25.22 -20.04
N LEU A 156 27.11 23.96 -19.68
CA LEU A 156 26.93 23.55 -18.29
C LEU A 156 28.13 22.80 -17.71
N HIS A 157 28.97 22.17 -18.53
CA HIS A 157 30.13 21.36 -18.11
C HIS A 157 29.85 20.41 -16.92
N PRO A 158 28.79 19.59 -16.93
CA PRO A 158 28.44 18.74 -15.79
C PRO A 158 29.54 17.72 -15.50
N ALA A 159 29.68 17.26 -14.26
CA ALA A 159 30.69 16.25 -13.94
C ALA A 159 30.41 14.91 -14.65
N TYR A 160 29.12 14.54 -14.73
CA TYR A 160 28.66 13.33 -15.39
C TYR A 160 27.52 13.62 -16.36
N TRP A 161 27.57 12.98 -17.53
CA TRP A 161 26.48 12.99 -18.51
C TRP A 161 26.08 11.57 -18.85
N PHE A 162 24.81 11.23 -18.66
CA PHE A 162 24.27 9.90 -18.96
C PHE A 162 23.26 9.94 -20.09
N SER A 163 23.44 9.05 -21.08
CA SER A 163 22.53 8.93 -22.22
C SER A 163 22.12 7.51 -22.58
N ALA A 164 21.15 7.38 -23.48
CA ALA A 164 20.64 6.10 -23.95
C ALA A 164 20.39 6.12 -25.47
N HIS A 165 19.18 5.76 -25.91
CA HIS A 165 18.68 5.75 -27.29
C HIS A 165 19.38 4.83 -28.32
N LEU A 166 20.69 4.93 -28.51
CA LEU A 166 21.43 4.28 -29.61
C LEU A 166 21.70 2.78 -29.40
N HIS A 167 21.28 2.22 -28.26
CA HIS A 167 21.42 0.80 -27.91
C HIS A 167 22.86 0.29 -28.09
N VAL A 168 23.82 1.01 -27.52
CA VAL A 168 25.23 0.65 -27.48
C VAL A 168 25.87 1.27 -26.26
N ARG A 169 26.65 0.48 -25.51
CA ARG A 169 27.48 1.01 -24.43
C ARG A 169 28.62 1.82 -25.04
N PHE A 170 28.75 3.07 -24.62
CA PHE A 170 29.81 3.97 -25.05
C PHE A 170 30.22 4.89 -23.91
N ALA A 171 31.52 5.08 -23.74
CA ALA A 171 32.08 5.96 -22.71
C ALA A 171 33.03 6.94 -23.39
N ALA A 172 32.98 8.19 -22.96
CA ALA A 172 33.80 9.27 -23.49
C ALA A 172 34.17 10.25 -22.38
N THR A 173 35.27 10.98 -22.56
CA THR A 173 35.69 12.05 -21.65
C THR A 173 35.83 13.33 -22.45
N VAL A 174 35.09 14.35 -22.04
CA VAL A 174 35.13 15.69 -22.65
C VAL A 174 36.02 16.56 -21.79
N TYR A 175 36.92 17.33 -22.42
CA TYR A 175 37.86 18.22 -21.74
C TYR A 175 37.55 19.69 -22.08
N PHE A 176 37.55 20.54 -21.06
CA PHE A 176 37.33 21.99 -21.16
C PHE A 176 38.55 22.74 -20.56
N GLY A 177 39.26 23.56 -21.35
CA GLY A 177 40.44 24.36 -20.94
C GLY A 177 41.68 24.20 -21.83
N ASP A 178 42.53 25.24 -21.86
CA ASP A 178 43.31 25.78 -23.00
C ASP A 178 44.24 24.90 -23.87
N ALA A 179 44.26 25.30 -25.14
CA ALA A 179 45.10 24.81 -26.22
C ALA A 179 46.57 25.25 -26.09
N GLY A 180 47.47 24.28 -26.20
CA GLY A 180 48.90 24.48 -26.46
C GLY A 180 49.46 23.26 -27.18
N GLN A 181 49.55 23.35 -28.51
CA GLN A 181 50.20 22.40 -29.43
C GLN A 181 49.65 20.96 -29.45
N SER A 182 48.69 20.73 -30.33
CA SER A 182 48.79 19.59 -31.24
C SER A 182 48.30 20.06 -32.60
N ASP A 183 49.25 20.41 -33.47
CA ASP A 183 49.06 20.34 -34.91
C ASP A 183 48.43 18.99 -35.22
N THR A 184 47.16 18.96 -35.59
CA THR A 184 46.61 18.17 -36.69
C THR A 184 45.08 18.27 -36.72
N LEU A 185 44.57 18.56 -37.93
CA LEU A 185 43.17 18.38 -38.39
C LEU A 185 42.23 19.58 -38.28
N ALA A 186 42.59 20.67 -38.98
CA ALA A 186 41.61 21.40 -39.79
C ALA A 186 41.95 21.25 -41.29
N VAL A 187 41.24 20.31 -41.92
CA VAL A 187 40.66 20.35 -43.29
C VAL A 187 41.59 20.58 -44.50
N ARG A 188 41.77 19.53 -45.33
CA ARG A 188 41.80 19.56 -46.81
C ARG A 188 41.36 18.17 -47.32
N SER A 189 40.28 17.98 -48.09
CA SER A 189 40.00 18.50 -49.45
C SER A 189 41.23 18.46 -50.36
N ASN A 190 41.47 17.30 -50.96
CA ASN A 190 42.27 17.11 -52.18
C ASN A 190 41.33 17.26 -53.39
N THR A 191 41.62 17.89 -54.52
CA THR A 191 42.75 18.64 -55.09
C THR A 191 42.17 19.37 -56.32
N ILE A 192 42.79 20.43 -56.85
CA ILE A 192 43.55 20.43 -58.12
C ILE A 192 44.25 21.81 -58.28
N LEU A 193 45.60 21.77 -58.44
CA LEU A 193 46.56 22.63 -59.21
C LEU A 193 46.40 24.17 -59.22
N ASN A 194 47.42 25.05 -59.21
CA ASN A 194 48.89 25.04 -59.27
C ASN A 194 49.37 26.46 -58.77
N PRO A 195 50.67 26.74 -58.59
CA PRO A 195 51.24 27.73 -57.67
C PRO A 195 51.62 29.06 -58.31
N GLU A 196 51.86 30.09 -57.49
CA GLU A 196 52.98 31.03 -57.66
C GLU A 196 53.18 31.98 -56.45
N VAL A 197 54.47 32.23 -56.14
CA VAL A 197 55.07 33.36 -55.39
C VAL A 197 54.89 33.36 -53.85
N LEU A 198 55.82 32.91 -52.99
CA LEU A 198 57.21 33.32 -52.62
C LEU A 198 57.33 34.65 -51.83
N GLU A 199 58.11 34.57 -50.74
CA GLU A 199 58.89 35.62 -50.03
C GLU A 199 58.24 36.43 -48.89
N ILE A 200 58.89 36.82 -47.78
CA ILE A 200 60.22 36.60 -47.13
C ILE A 200 60.15 37.29 -45.73
N SER A 201 61.14 37.01 -44.86
CA SER A 201 61.65 37.74 -43.67
C SER A 201 61.18 37.20 -42.30
N ASP A 202 62.03 36.46 -41.56
CA ASP A 202 63.34 36.76 -40.91
C ASP A 202 63.14 37.63 -39.65
N GLU A 203 63.20 37.09 -38.43
CA GLU A 203 64.35 36.59 -37.64
C GLU A 203 64.94 37.65 -36.68
N GLU A 204 65.48 37.12 -35.58
CA GLU A 204 66.36 37.70 -34.55
C GLU A 204 65.75 38.52 -33.40
N ASN A 205 66.32 38.55 -32.19
CA ASN A 205 67.04 37.60 -31.33
C ASN A 205 67.24 38.32 -29.98
N ALA A 206 67.22 37.59 -28.85
CA ALA A 206 67.93 37.79 -27.57
C ALA A 206 67.97 39.20 -26.88
N THR A 207 67.76 39.40 -25.57
CA THR A 207 68.41 38.76 -24.41
C THR A 207 67.80 39.28 -23.07
N ALA A 208 68.07 38.52 -22.01
CA ALA A 208 67.59 38.54 -20.62
C ALA A 208 67.72 39.81 -19.74
N VAL A 209 66.83 39.96 -18.75
CA VAL A 209 67.14 40.41 -17.37
C VAL A 209 66.21 39.73 -16.33
N SER A 210 66.77 39.51 -15.14
CA SER A 210 66.40 38.62 -14.03
C SER A 210 65.20 39.01 -13.14
N ALA A 211 64.42 37.97 -12.80
CA ALA A 211 63.73 37.62 -11.54
C ALA A 211 63.10 38.68 -10.62
N VAL A 212 61.77 38.57 -10.46
CA VAL A 212 61.05 38.74 -9.19
C VAL A 212 60.10 37.56 -9.02
N ALA A 213 60.21 36.84 -7.90
CA ALA A 213 59.37 35.70 -7.57
C ALA A 213 57.97 36.15 -7.11
N MET A 214 56.94 35.54 -7.71
CA MET A 214 55.56 35.50 -7.24
C MET A 214 55.15 34.02 -7.14
N PRO A 215 54.25 33.65 -6.20
CA PRO A 215 54.10 32.28 -5.71
C PRO A 215 53.58 31.32 -6.78
N ALA A 216 54.01 30.07 -6.69
CA ALA A 216 53.66 28.97 -7.59
C ALA A 216 52.14 28.89 -7.81
N ALA A 217 51.73 29.05 -9.06
CA ALA A 217 50.38 28.73 -9.51
C ALA A 217 50.13 27.23 -9.27
N VAL A 218 49.07 26.93 -8.52
CA VAL A 218 48.48 25.59 -8.47
C VAL A 218 48.08 25.22 -9.90
N PRO A 219 48.49 24.08 -10.46
CA PRO A 219 48.09 23.71 -11.81
C PRO A 219 46.57 23.51 -11.85
N HIS A 220 45.87 24.37 -12.60
CA HIS A 220 44.45 24.20 -12.90
C HIS A 220 44.27 22.84 -13.59
N ARG A 221 43.59 21.90 -12.94
CA ARG A 221 43.13 20.67 -13.58
C ARG A 221 42.10 21.07 -14.65
N PRO A 222 42.19 20.58 -15.89
CA PRO A 222 41.17 20.84 -16.91
C PRO A 222 39.83 20.33 -16.40
N GLU A 223 38.77 21.11 -16.60
CA GLU A 223 37.42 20.66 -16.27
C GLU A 223 37.06 19.52 -17.23
N THR A 224 36.45 18.45 -16.73
CA THR A 224 36.07 17.31 -17.58
C THR A 224 34.66 16.85 -17.31
N THR A 225 33.96 16.41 -18.35
CA THR A 225 32.69 15.66 -18.23
C THR A 225 32.92 14.19 -18.57
N GLN A 226 32.48 13.30 -17.67
CA GLN A 226 32.45 11.86 -17.94
C GLN A 226 31.12 11.49 -18.59
N PHE A 227 31.16 11.11 -19.87
CA PHE A 227 29.99 10.67 -20.62
C PHE A 227 29.85 9.16 -20.59
N LEU A 228 28.65 8.66 -20.33
CA LEU A 228 28.33 7.25 -20.42
C LEU A 228 26.95 7.03 -21.04
N ALA A 229 26.92 6.26 -22.12
CA ALA A 229 25.70 5.71 -22.68
C ALA A 229 25.59 4.20 -22.42
N LEU A 230 24.38 3.74 -22.10
CA LEU A 230 24.10 2.34 -21.79
C LEU A 230 23.39 1.61 -22.95
N ASN A 231 23.51 0.29 -22.94
CA ASN A 231 22.86 -0.56 -23.93
C ASN A 231 21.37 -0.80 -23.58
N LYS A 232 20.61 -1.35 -24.53
CA LYS A 232 19.23 -1.78 -24.29
C LYS A 232 19.18 -2.89 -23.24
N CYS A 233 18.19 -2.79 -22.35
CA CYS A 233 17.87 -3.85 -21.38
C CYS A 233 17.63 -5.18 -22.09
N SER A 234 18.59 -6.09 -21.96
CA SER A 234 18.59 -7.42 -22.58
C SER A 234 19.46 -8.37 -21.75
N PRO A 235 19.22 -9.71 -21.79
CA PRO A 235 19.89 -10.68 -20.90
C PRO A 235 21.42 -10.71 -20.98
N ARG A 236 22.02 -10.16 -22.04
CA ARG A 236 23.48 -10.14 -22.28
C ARG A 236 24.02 -8.73 -22.56
N GLY A 237 23.22 -7.69 -22.36
CA GLY A 237 23.61 -6.31 -22.64
C GLY A 237 24.11 -5.60 -21.38
N ASP A 238 25.11 -4.73 -21.53
CA ASP A 238 25.55 -3.83 -20.47
C ASP A 238 24.55 -2.66 -20.30
N PHE A 239 23.36 -2.96 -19.77
CA PHE A 239 22.26 -2.00 -19.59
C PHE A 239 22.22 -1.38 -18.18
N LEU A 240 23.04 -1.87 -17.25
CA LEU A 240 23.11 -1.42 -15.87
C LEU A 240 24.57 -1.10 -15.53
N HIS A 241 24.80 0.03 -14.88
CA HIS A 241 26.12 0.44 -14.42
C HIS A 241 26.01 1.06 -13.03
N PHE A 242 26.89 0.64 -12.13
CA PHE A 242 26.98 1.16 -10.77
C PHE A 242 28.23 2.01 -10.66
N PHE A 243 28.09 3.18 -10.07
CA PHE A 243 29.19 4.06 -9.71
C PHE A 243 28.89 4.71 -8.36
N THR A 244 29.93 5.18 -7.70
CA THR A 244 29.84 5.83 -6.38
C THR A 244 30.23 7.28 -6.54
N LEU A 245 29.41 8.18 -6.02
CA LEU A 245 29.71 9.60 -5.91
C LEU A 245 29.83 9.97 -4.44
N PRO A 246 30.85 10.76 -4.06
CA PRO A 246 30.90 11.30 -2.72
C PRO A 246 29.76 12.31 -2.54
N THR A 247 29.06 12.22 -1.42
CA THR A 247 28.00 13.17 -1.04
C THR A 247 28.38 13.93 0.23
N PRO A 248 27.97 15.20 0.38
CA PRO A 248 28.12 15.91 1.65
C PRO A 248 27.43 15.20 2.83
N ALA A 249 26.45 14.32 2.54
CA ALA A 249 25.73 13.53 3.52
C ALA A 249 26.41 12.18 3.86
N ASP A 250 27.49 11.78 3.19
CA ASP A 250 28.18 10.49 3.41
C ASP A 250 28.57 10.22 4.88
N PRO A 251 29.06 11.20 5.67
CA PRO A 251 29.37 10.99 7.08
C PRO A 251 28.15 10.55 7.91
N PHE A 252 26.94 10.98 7.54
CA PHE A 252 25.68 10.57 8.16
C PHE A 252 25.20 9.20 7.67
N LEU A 253 25.44 8.85 6.39
CA LEU A 253 25.02 7.58 5.78
C LEU A 253 25.85 6.38 6.28
N HIS A 254 27.12 6.60 6.68
CA HIS A 254 28.01 5.55 7.19
C HIS A 254 27.74 5.14 8.65
N ALA A 255 27.01 5.94 9.43
CA ALA A 255 26.74 5.67 10.85
C ALA A 255 25.56 4.70 11.09
N SER A 256 24.74 4.39 10.08
CA SER A 256 23.58 3.49 10.19
C SER A 256 23.87 2.12 9.55
N THR A 257 24.34 1.15 10.32
CA THR A 257 24.73 -0.18 9.79
C THR A 257 23.63 -1.23 9.74
N GLU A 258 22.36 -0.92 10.04
CA GLU A 258 21.28 -1.93 10.03
C GLU A 258 20.04 -1.57 9.18
N ALA A 259 19.94 -0.34 8.65
CA ALA A 259 18.87 0.06 7.74
C ALA A 259 19.40 0.95 6.61
N ARG A 260 18.87 0.79 5.39
CA ARG A 260 19.27 1.60 4.24
C ARG A 260 18.79 3.04 4.44
N PRO A 261 19.68 4.04 4.53
CA PRO A 261 19.27 5.41 4.77
C PRO A 261 18.41 5.95 3.62
N GLN A 262 17.33 6.66 3.95
CA GLN A 262 16.51 7.36 2.96
C GLN A 262 17.23 8.64 2.53
N VAL A 263 17.48 8.77 1.23
CA VAL A 263 18.11 9.97 0.66
C VAL A 263 17.02 11.01 0.40
N PRO A 264 17.10 12.23 0.97
CA PRO A 264 16.10 13.26 0.76
C PRO A 264 16.10 13.71 -0.72
N LEU A 265 14.92 13.78 -1.31
CA LEU A 265 14.69 14.36 -2.63
C LEU A 265 14.12 15.76 -2.47
N LEU A 266 14.84 16.76 -2.95
CA LEU A 266 14.51 18.17 -2.79
C LEU A 266 14.29 18.84 -4.15
N TYR A 267 13.40 19.82 -4.20
CA TYR A 267 13.31 20.73 -5.33
C TYR A 267 14.58 21.57 -5.44
N ASN A 268 15.12 21.70 -6.65
CA ASN A 268 16.23 22.61 -6.90
C ASN A 268 15.73 24.07 -6.89
N LYS A 269 16.15 24.86 -5.91
CA LYS A 269 15.71 26.27 -5.74
C LYS A 269 15.90 27.10 -7.02
N ARG A 270 17.07 27.00 -7.65
CA ARG A 270 17.37 27.73 -8.88
C ARG A 270 16.46 27.32 -10.03
N TRP A 271 16.15 26.03 -10.15
CA TRP A 271 15.23 25.51 -11.15
C TRP A 271 13.79 26.01 -10.96
N LEU A 272 13.34 26.16 -9.72
CA LEU A 272 12.05 26.78 -9.40
C LEU A 272 12.01 28.23 -9.87
N ALA A 273 13.07 29.02 -9.58
CA ALA A 273 13.18 30.39 -10.03
C ALA A 273 13.21 30.50 -11.57
N ILE A 274 14.04 29.69 -12.24
CA ILE A 274 14.09 29.63 -13.71
C ILE A 274 12.72 29.30 -14.30
N THR A 275 12.04 28.29 -13.74
CA THR A 275 10.72 27.87 -14.23
C THR A 275 9.70 29.00 -14.11
N ARG A 276 9.70 29.71 -12.99
CA ARG A 276 8.79 30.85 -12.75
C ARG A 276 9.09 32.06 -13.63
N VAL A 277 10.36 32.40 -13.84
CA VAL A 277 10.78 33.52 -14.71
C VAL A 277 10.48 33.24 -16.18
N MET A 278 10.59 31.98 -16.61
CA MET A 278 10.39 31.55 -18.00
C MET A 278 8.93 31.19 -18.34
N ASP A 279 8.05 31.03 -17.34
CA ASP A 279 6.63 30.68 -17.53
C ASP A 279 5.90 31.57 -18.56
N PRO A 280 6.10 32.92 -18.61
CA PRO A 280 5.46 33.77 -19.60
C PRO A 280 5.83 33.46 -21.06
N TYR A 281 6.91 32.70 -21.31
CA TYR A 281 7.33 32.31 -22.65
C TYR A 281 6.84 30.91 -23.06
N PHE A 282 6.18 30.19 -22.16
CA PHE A 282 5.60 28.88 -22.47
C PHE A 282 4.45 29.04 -23.48
N SER A 283 4.51 28.30 -24.59
CA SER A 283 3.51 28.39 -25.66
C SER A 283 2.83 27.05 -25.90
N LEU A 284 1.49 27.06 -25.84
CA LEU A 284 0.64 25.94 -26.27
C LEU A 284 0.26 26.01 -27.75
N GLN A 285 0.83 26.95 -28.51
CA GLN A 285 0.59 27.09 -29.94
C GLN A 285 1.76 26.57 -30.75
N ARG A 286 1.54 26.25 -32.03
CA ARG A 286 2.62 25.74 -32.89
C ARG A 286 3.73 26.76 -33.07
N ARG A 287 3.37 28.03 -33.08
CA ARG A 287 4.31 29.15 -33.10
C ARG A 287 4.82 29.41 -31.67
N GLN A 288 6.11 29.26 -31.47
CA GLN A 288 6.78 29.67 -30.24
C GLN A 288 6.93 31.20 -30.20
N MET A 289 6.67 31.80 -29.05
CA MET A 289 6.97 33.21 -28.83
C MET A 289 8.49 33.43 -28.77
N PRO A 290 9.03 34.60 -29.18
CA PRO A 290 10.46 34.87 -29.12
C PRO A 290 11.02 34.59 -27.72
N LEU A 291 12.02 33.70 -27.66
CA LEU A 291 12.67 33.30 -26.43
C LEU A 291 13.83 34.26 -26.12
N PRO A 292 14.05 34.61 -24.84
CA PRO A 292 15.19 35.44 -24.46
C PRO A 292 16.51 34.69 -24.66
N SER A 293 17.60 35.43 -24.86
CA SER A 293 18.94 34.82 -24.95
C SER A 293 19.41 34.36 -23.58
N ILE A 294 20.08 33.20 -23.50
CA ILE A 294 20.71 32.69 -22.26
C ILE A 294 21.81 33.64 -21.75
N GLN A 295 22.34 34.48 -22.64
CA GLN A 295 23.37 35.48 -22.35
C GLN A 295 22.79 36.83 -21.93
N ASP A 296 21.46 37.00 -21.94
CA ASP A 296 20.80 38.24 -21.54
C ASP A 296 21.00 38.51 -20.02
N PRO A 297 21.71 39.59 -19.64
CA PRO A 297 21.95 39.91 -18.24
C PRO A 297 20.65 40.17 -17.46
N SER A 298 19.64 40.77 -18.09
CA SER A 298 18.37 41.11 -17.44
C SER A 298 17.58 39.86 -17.04
N LEU A 299 17.69 38.79 -17.84
CA LEU A 299 17.06 37.51 -17.52
C LEU A 299 17.73 36.86 -16.30
N ARG A 300 19.06 36.93 -16.21
CA ARG A 300 19.83 36.40 -15.08
C ARG A 300 19.52 37.15 -13.79
N GLU A 301 19.39 38.48 -13.86
CA GLU A 301 19.02 39.32 -12.73
C GLU A 301 17.63 38.93 -12.18
N ARG A 302 16.63 38.80 -13.05
CA ARG A 302 15.28 38.34 -12.67
C ARG A 302 15.26 36.96 -12.02
N ILE A 303 16.14 36.04 -12.44
CA ILE A 303 16.28 34.73 -11.82
C ILE A 303 16.85 34.88 -10.41
N CYS A 304 17.90 35.68 -10.22
CA CYS A 304 18.47 35.95 -8.91
C CYS A 304 17.46 36.62 -7.96
N GLU A 305 16.66 37.57 -8.46
CA GLU A 305 15.58 38.20 -7.71
C GLU A 305 14.51 37.19 -7.25
N GLU A 306 14.08 36.29 -8.14
CA GLU A 306 13.12 35.24 -7.79
C GLU A 306 13.73 34.20 -6.84
N GLU A 307 15.02 33.88 -6.93
CA GLU A 307 15.71 33.05 -5.92
C GLU A 307 15.70 33.72 -4.53
N ALA A 308 16.01 35.02 -4.45
CA ALA A 308 15.97 35.77 -3.20
C ALA A 308 14.54 35.87 -2.63
N ARG A 309 13.54 36.02 -3.51
CA ARG A 309 12.13 35.97 -3.14
C ARG A 309 11.76 34.60 -2.56
N LEU A 310 12.22 33.50 -3.14
CA LEU A 310 11.99 32.16 -2.59
C LEU A 310 12.60 32.03 -1.19
N ASP A 311 13.81 32.55 -0.96
CA ASP A 311 14.42 32.57 0.38
C ASP A 311 13.54 33.29 1.41
N THR A 312 12.97 34.44 1.06
CA THR A 312 12.01 35.15 1.96
C THR A 312 10.70 34.39 2.16
N LEU A 313 10.15 33.77 1.11
CA LEU A 313 8.90 33.00 1.18
C LEU A 313 9.05 31.73 2.04
N PHE A 314 10.27 31.21 2.12
CA PHE A 314 10.62 29.97 2.78
C PHE A 314 11.19 30.15 4.18
N ALA A 315 11.44 31.39 4.62
CA ALA A 315 12.08 31.71 5.90
C ALA A 315 11.39 31.06 7.12
N ASP A 316 10.06 31.03 7.15
CA ASP A 316 9.27 30.49 8.27
C ASP A 316 8.76 29.06 8.05
N LYS A 317 9.17 28.41 6.95
CA LYS A 317 8.68 27.08 6.57
C LYS A 317 9.70 26.00 6.92
N VAL A 318 9.23 24.91 7.53
CA VAL A 318 10.06 23.73 7.78
C VAL A 318 10.19 22.93 6.48
N ASN A 319 11.43 22.61 6.09
CA ASN A 319 11.81 21.89 4.87
C ASN A 319 11.03 22.28 3.60
N PRO A 320 11.07 23.56 3.20
CA PRO A 320 10.21 24.10 2.14
C PRO A 320 10.53 23.56 0.74
N LEU A 321 11.67 22.90 0.58
CA LEU A 321 12.14 22.30 -0.67
C LEU A 321 11.94 20.78 -0.69
N ASP A 322 11.47 20.14 0.40
CA ASP A 322 11.19 18.71 0.37
C ASP A 322 10.15 18.43 -0.72
N VAL A 323 10.49 17.51 -1.64
CA VAL A 323 9.50 16.99 -2.57
C VAL A 323 8.51 16.17 -1.74
N PRO A 324 7.21 16.52 -1.69
CA PRO A 324 6.24 15.79 -0.88
C PRO A 324 6.26 14.31 -1.24
N ALA A 325 6.04 13.43 -0.26
CA ALA A 325 5.94 12.01 -0.51
C ALA A 325 4.85 11.71 -1.56
N TYR A 326 5.02 10.61 -2.29
CA TYR A 326 4.00 10.16 -3.24
C TYR A 326 2.65 10.01 -2.52
N VAL A 327 1.66 10.79 -2.97
CA VAL A 327 0.26 10.62 -2.60
C VAL A 327 -0.40 9.98 -3.80
N ASN A 328 -1.01 8.81 -3.61
CA ASN A 328 -1.75 8.17 -4.69
C ASN A 328 -2.90 9.11 -5.12
N PRO A 329 -2.95 9.59 -6.37
CA PRO A 329 -4.04 10.45 -6.84
C PRO A 329 -5.42 9.80 -6.69
N GLN A 330 -5.46 8.46 -6.66
CA GLN A 330 -6.68 7.69 -6.44
C GLN A 330 -7.19 7.72 -5.00
N THR A 331 -6.36 8.07 -4.01
CA THR A 331 -6.76 8.11 -2.59
C THR A 331 -7.08 9.52 -2.08
N ALA A 332 -6.60 10.58 -2.74
CA ALA A 332 -6.72 11.97 -2.26
C ALA A 332 -7.99 12.71 -2.69
N ALA A 333 -8.66 12.29 -3.77
CA ALA A 333 -9.70 13.10 -4.43
C ALA A 333 -11.15 12.72 -4.09
N PHE A 334 -11.38 11.76 -3.18
CA PHE A 334 -12.65 11.05 -3.17
C PHE A 334 -13.21 10.76 -1.77
N SER A 335 -13.39 11.78 -0.94
CA SER A 335 -14.33 11.73 0.19
C SER A 335 -15.05 13.06 0.27
N LYS A 336 -16.30 13.09 0.75
CA LYS A 336 -16.89 14.36 1.19
C LYS A 336 -15.90 15.05 2.13
N THR A 337 -15.66 16.34 1.93
CA THR A 337 -14.77 17.11 2.80
C THR A 337 -15.31 17.05 4.22
N TYR A 338 -14.52 16.45 5.12
CA TYR A 338 -14.79 16.41 6.55
C TYR A 338 -13.65 17.12 7.28
N ASN A 339 -13.96 17.77 8.39
CA ASN A 339 -12.93 18.36 9.23
C ASN A 339 -12.24 17.26 10.05
N PRO A 340 -10.93 17.03 9.90
CA PRO A 340 -10.21 16.03 10.69
C PRO A 340 -10.29 16.26 12.20
N ASP A 341 -10.59 17.48 12.65
CA ASP A 341 -10.72 17.81 14.07
C ASP A 341 -12.02 17.34 14.73
N ASP A 342 -13.04 17.04 13.92
CA ASP A 342 -14.30 16.46 14.41
C ASP A 342 -14.19 14.94 14.63
N LEU A 343 -13.08 14.32 14.19
CA LEU A 343 -12.85 12.88 14.28
C LEU A 343 -12.24 12.46 15.62
N GLN A 344 -12.55 11.23 16.03
CA GLN A 344 -11.91 10.64 17.20
C GLN A 344 -10.40 10.46 16.93
N LYS A 345 -9.59 11.12 17.75
CA LYS A 345 -8.14 11.06 17.65
C LYS A 345 -7.63 9.76 18.29
N TYR A 346 -7.14 8.85 17.48
CA TYR A 346 -6.57 7.57 17.92
C TYR A 346 -5.07 7.71 18.15
N LYS A 347 -4.61 7.63 19.40
CA LYS A 347 -3.19 7.56 19.72
C LYS A 347 -2.69 6.14 19.46
N VAL A 348 -1.65 6.00 18.64
CA VAL A 348 -1.06 4.68 18.36
C VAL A 348 -0.38 4.15 19.63
N PRO A 349 -0.72 2.93 20.10
CA PRO A 349 -0.11 2.38 21.31
C PRO A 349 1.35 1.99 21.05
N ASP A 350 2.19 2.31 22.04
CA ASP A 350 3.60 1.92 22.10
C ASP A 350 3.82 1.10 23.38
N LEU A 351 3.41 -0.17 23.32
CA LEU A 351 3.42 -1.12 24.42
C LEU A 351 4.18 -2.37 23.98
N SER A 352 5.00 -2.95 24.86
CA SER A 352 5.64 -4.23 24.58
C SER A 352 4.75 -5.41 24.99
N VAL A 353 5.00 -6.59 24.41
CA VAL A 353 4.33 -7.83 24.85
C VAL A 353 4.61 -8.12 26.33
N GLN A 354 5.86 -7.90 26.76
CA GLN A 354 6.26 -8.13 28.14
C GLN A 354 5.50 -7.22 29.11
N ASP A 355 5.34 -5.93 28.76
CA ASP A 355 4.56 -4.98 29.57
C ASP A 355 3.14 -5.48 29.82
N LEU A 356 2.46 -5.94 28.75
CA LEU A 356 1.08 -6.41 28.84
C LEU A 356 1.00 -7.67 29.71
N LEU A 357 1.85 -8.67 29.44
CA LEU A 357 1.79 -9.95 30.15
C LEU A 357 2.20 -9.82 31.62
N SER A 358 3.17 -8.96 31.95
CA SER A 358 3.60 -8.75 33.34
C SER A 358 2.55 -8.07 34.22
N SER A 359 1.55 -7.41 33.62
CA SER A 359 0.46 -6.78 34.35
C SER A 359 -0.58 -7.78 34.86
N ILE A 360 -0.60 -9.00 34.29
CA ILE A 360 -1.59 -10.03 34.60
C ILE A 360 -1.10 -10.88 35.79
N PRO A 361 -1.96 -11.16 36.79
CA PRO A 361 -1.60 -12.04 37.90
C PRO A 361 -1.15 -13.43 37.43
N SER A 362 -0.06 -13.94 38.00
CA SER A 362 0.57 -15.18 37.55
C SER A 362 -0.35 -16.42 37.66
N HIS A 363 -1.28 -16.44 38.63
CA HIS A 363 -2.22 -17.56 38.78
C HIS A 363 -3.26 -17.61 37.65
N CYS A 364 -3.57 -16.49 36.99
CA CYS A 364 -4.49 -16.49 35.84
C CYS A 364 -3.99 -17.35 34.67
N PHE A 365 -2.67 -17.61 34.59
CA PHE A 365 -2.09 -18.50 33.56
C PHE A 365 -2.20 -20.00 33.91
N GLN A 366 -2.71 -20.35 35.09
CA GLN A 366 -2.87 -21.74 35.49
C GLN A 366 -4.06 -22.37 34.78
N ARG A 367 -3.80 -23.46 34.06
CA ARG A 367 -4.78 -24.18 33.25
C ARG A 367 -5.15 -25.49 33.93
N SER A 368 -6.38 -25.59 34.40
CA SER A 368 -6.93 -26.74 35.09
C SER A 368 -7.97 -27.46 34.23
N ALA A 369 -7.65 -28.68 33.80
CA ALA A 369 -8.61 -29.56 33.13
C ALA A 369 -9.89 -29.80 33.95
N PHE A 370 -9.76 -29.96 35.27
CA PHE A 370 -10.91 -30.20 36.15
C PHE A 370 -11.93 -29.06 36.09
N HIS A 371 -11.49 -27.83 36.36
CA HIS A 371 -12.31 -26.62 36.21
C HIS A 371 -12.94 -26.52 34.81
N SER A 372 -12.15 -26.68 33.73
CA SER A 372 -12.70 -26.62 32.37
C SER A 372 -13.76 -27.70 32.09
N PHE A 373 -13.59 -28.92 32.63
CA PHE A 373 -14.61 -29.96 32.54
C PHE A 373 -15.86 -29.66 33.36
N LEU A 374 -15.77 -28.94 34.49
CA LEU A 374 -16.96 -28.51 35.24
C LEU A 374 -17.84 -27.57 34.41
N TYR A 375 -17.24 -26.59 33.72
CA TYR A 375 -17.99 -25.70 32.82
C TYR A 375 -18.61 -26.48 31.65
N LEU A 376 -17.84 -27.36 31.01
CA LEU A 376 -18.36 -28.21 29.94
C LEU A 376 -19.51 -29.13 30.42
N PHE A 377 -19.41 -29.66 31.64
CA PHE A 377 -20.46 -30.48 32.24
C PHE A 377 -21.75 -29.68 32.49
N VAL A 378 -21.62 -28.43 32.94
CA VAL A 378 -22.75 -27.51 33.08
C VAL A 378 -23.41 -27.23 31.72
N ASP A 379 -22.64 -27.03 30.66
CA ASP A 379 -23.18 -26.87 29.30
C ASP A 379 -23.95 -28.12 28.83
N PHE A 380 -23.43 -29.33 29.10
CA PHE A 380 -24.13 -30.57 28.78
C PHE A 380 -25.41 -30.80 29.61
N ILE A 381 -25.44 -30.37 30.87
CA ILE A 381 -26.67 -30.37 31.67
C ILE A 381 -27.71 -29.45 31.03
N GLN A 382 -27.32 -28.23 30.67
CA GLN A 382 -28.22 -27.26 30.02
C GLN A 382 -28.76 -27.81 28.70
N LEU A 383 -27.90 -28.41 27.88
CA LEU A 383 -28.28 -29.10 26.65
C LEU A 383 -29.30 -30.20 26.93
N GLY A 384 -29.04 -31.08 27.91
CA GLY A 384 -29.93 -32.18 28.26
C GLY A 384 -31.30 -31.69 28.75
N ILE A 385 -31.33 -30.65 29.60
CA ILE A 385 -32.57 -30.05 30.11
C ILE A 385 -33.41 -29.46 28.98
N LEU A 386 -32.78 -28.71 28.06
CA LEU A 386 -33.48 -28.09 26.94
C LEU A 386 -34.02 -29.13 25.96
N VAL A 387 -33.21 -30.13 25.60
CA VAL A 387 -33.63 -31.24 24.71
C VAL A 387 -34.78 -32.02 25.36
N TYR A 388 -34.68 -32.34 26.65
CA TYR A 388 -35.77 -33.00 27.36
C TYR A 388 -37.03 -32.13 27.42
N GLY A 389 -36.90 -30.82 27.69
CA GLY A 389 -38.02 -29.89 27.65
C GLY A 389 -38.69 -29.84 26.27
N ALA A 390 -37.90 -29.88 25.19
CA ALA A 390 -38.40 -29.86 23.82
C ALA A 390 -39.28 -31.07 23.48
N THR A 391 -39.11 -32.23 24.12
CA THR A 391 -39.99 -33.39 23.90
C THR A 391 -41.43 -33.14 24.33
N TRP A 392 -41.66 -32.18 25.22
CA TRP A 392 -42.99 -31.82 25.74
C TRP A 392 -43.68 -30.68 24.97
N ILE A 393 -42.97 -29.99 24.06
CA ILE A 393 -43.50 -28.79 23.39
C ILE A 393 -44.81 -29.06 22.64
N ASN A 394 -44.89 -30.18 21.91
CA ASN A 394 -46.10 -30.52 21.16
C ASN A 394 -47.29 -30.73 22.10
N THR A 395 -47.10 -31.53 23.14
CA THR A 395 -48.12 -31.81 24.16
C THR A 395 -48.57 -30.52 24.86
N MET A 396 -47.63 -29.65 25.24
CA MET A 396 -47.96 -28.37 25.89
C MET A 396 -48.75 -27.46 24.96
N ALA A 397 -48.34 -27.32 23.70
CA ALA A 397 -49.04 -26.50 22.73
C ALA A 397 -50.47 -27.00 22.44
N GLU A 398 -50.64 -28.31 22.35
CA GLU A 398 -51.95 -28.96 22.14
C GLU A 398 -52.86 -28.89 23.37
N SER A 399 -52.28 -28.79 24.57
CA SER A 399 -53.03 -28.65 25.82
C SER A 399 -53.63 -27.27 26.08
N VAL A 400 -53.31 -26.26 25.25
CA VAL A 400 -53.85 -24.89 25.39
C VAL A 400 -55.37 -24.91 25.20
N PRO A 401 -56.17 -24.58 26.25
CA PRO A 401 -57.63 -24.74 26.21
C PRO A 401 -58.37 -23.48 25.74
N TRP A 402 -57.66 -22.40 25.44
CA TRP A 402 -58.22 -21.09 25.10
C TRP A 402 -57.74 -20.62 23.72
N GLY A 403 -58.56 -19.80 23.05
CA GLY A 403 -58.24 -19.19 21.76
C GLY A 403 -57.80 -17.73 21.91
N MET A 404 -56.80 -17.29 21.16
CA MET A 404 -56.47 -15.87 21.04
C MET A 404 -57.60 -15.11 20.34
N PRO A 405 -57.89 -13.85 20.73
CA PRO A 405 -58.90 -13.05 20.05
C PRO A 405 -58.63 -12.96 18.54
N GLY A 406 -59.62 -13.32 17.72
CA GLY A 406 -59.52 -13.30 16.26
C GLY A 406 -58.84 -14.51 15.62
N LEU A 407 -58.44 -15.53 16.40
CA LEU A 407 -57.87 -16.78 15.89
C LEU A 407 -58.70 -18.00 16.30
N SER A 408 -58.68 -19.06 15.48
CA SER A 408 -59.24 -20.36 15.86
C SER A 408 -58.40 -21.02 16.96
N LEU A 409 -58.97 -22.00 17.66
CA LEU A 409 -58.22 -22.77 18.67
C LEU A 409 -56.99 -23.45 18.04
N GLY A 410 -57.13 -24.09 16.88
CA GLY A 410 -56.01 -24.73 16.18
C GLY A 410 -54.93 -23.74 15.72
N ALA A 411 -55.32 -22.53 15.30
CA ALA A 411 -54.37 -21.45 14.99
C ALA A 411 -53.63 -20.98 16.26
N THR A 412 -54.34 -20.85 17.38
CA THR A 412 -53.75 -20.49 18.68
C THR A 412 -52.73 -21.54 19.14
N GLN A 413 -53.07 -22.82 19.06
CA GLN A 413 -52.16 -23.93 19.38
C GLN A 413 -50.94 -23.95 18.45
N SER A 414 -51.11 -23.64 17.17
CA SER A 414 -50.00 -23.54 16.21
C SER A 414 -49.06 -22.38 16.53
N VAL A 415 -49.60 -21.22 16.92
CA VAL A 415 -48.80 -20.06 17.38
C VAL A 415 -48.04 -20.42 18.67
N ALA A 416 -48.69 -21.05 19.64
CA ALA A 416 -48.05 -21.51 20.87
C ALA A 416 -46.90 -22.49 20.58
N LYS A 417 -47.14 -23.47 19.68
CA LYS A 417 -46.13 -24.42 19.22
C LYS A 417 -44.93 -23.72 18.58
N PHE A 418 -45.17 -22.79 17.67
CA PHE A 418 -44.12 -22.01 17.01
C PHE A 418 -43.30 -21.19 18.01
N ALA A 419 -43.97 -20.53 18.96
CA ALA A 419 -43.31 -19.73 19.99
C ALA A 419 -42.42 -20.59 20.90
N LEU A 420 -42.94 -21.74 21.39
CA LEU A 420 -42.18 -22.66 22.23
C LEU A 420 -40.96 -23.25 21.50
N TRP A 421 -41.13 -23.68 20.24
CA TRP A 421 -40.01 -24.14 19.41
C TRP A 421 -38.98 -23.04 19.16
N SER A 422 -39.41 -21.79 18.94
CA SER A 422 -38.52 -20.65 18.75
C SER A 422 -37.70 -20.35 20.01
N VAL A 423 -38.32 -20.38 21.19
CA VAL A 423 -37.63 -20.20 22.48
C VAL A 423 -36.60 -21.31 22.70
N TYR A 424 -36.98 -22.57 22.48
CA TYR A 424 -36.04 -23.70 22.55
C TYR A 424 -34.85 -23.48 21.60
N CYS A 425 -35.11 -23.17 20.32
CA CYS A 425 -34.05 -23.04 19.33
C CYS A 425 -33.07 -21.92 19.69
N ILE A 426 -33.55 -20.78 20.17
CA ILE A 426 -32.71 -19.65 20.60
C ILE A 426 -31.85 -20.05 21.80
N LEU A 427 -32.45 -20.62 22.85
CA LEU A 427 -31.72 -21.03 24.05
C LEU A 427 -30.71 -22.15 23.76
N GLN A 428 -31.12 -23.15 22.97
CA GLN A 428 -30.26 -24.25 22.56
C GLN A 428 -29.10 -23.75 21.70
N GLY A 429 -29.34 -22.77 20.83
CA GLY A 429 -28.32 -22.09 20.05
C GLY A 429 -27.26 -21.42 20.93
N PHE A 430 -27.66 -20.74 22.03
CA PHE A 430 -26.72 -20.17 23.00
C PHE A 430 -25.89 -21.26 23.70
N VAL A 431 -26.51 -22.34 24.15
CA VAL A 431 -25.79 -23.47 24.79
C VAL A 431 -24.78 -24.09 23.82
N PHE A 432 -25.16 -24.31 22.57
CA PHE A 432 -24.24 -24.79 21.53
C PHE A 432 -23.09 -23.81 21.28
N THR A 433 -23.34 -22.50 21.31
CA THR A 433 -22.27 -21.48 21.24
C THR A 433 -21.34 -21.56 22.45
N GLY A 434 -21.84 -21.82 23.66
CA GLY A 434 -21.00 -22.07 24.84
C GLY A 434 -20.06 -23.26 24.66
N ILE A 435 -20.60 -24.39 24.19
CA ILE A 435 -19.81 -25.59 23.86
C ILE A 435 -18.77 -25.27 22.76
N TRP A 436 -19.15 -24.48 21.77
CA TRP A 436 -18.24 -24.01 20.73
C TRP A 436 -17.07 -23.20 21.31
N VAL A 437 -17.34 -22.30 22.26
CA VAL A 437 -16.32 -21.49 22.96
C VAL A 437 -15.37 -22.40 23.75
N ILE A 438 -15.87 -23.40 24.47
CA ILE A 438 -15.01 -24.38 25.18
C ILE A 438 -14.09 -25.15 24.22
N ALA A 439 -14.59 -25.49 23.04
CA ALA A 439 -13.78 -26.14 22.00
C ALA A 439 -12.78 -25.18 21.33
N HIS A 440 -13.11 -23.89 21.23
CA HIS A 440 -12.18 -22.82 20.83
C HIS A 440 -11.04 -22.67 21.88
N GLU A 441 -11.35 -22.72 23.17
CA GLU A 441 -10.36 -22.71 24.27
C GLU A 441 -9.40 -23.91 24.18
N CYS A 442 -9.90 -25.07 23.76
CA CYS A 442 -9.08 -26.23 23.45
C CYS A 442 -8.11 -25.93 22.29
N GLY A 443 -8.56 -25.21 21.26
CA GLY A 443 -7.72 -24.76 20.13
C GLY A 443 -6.51 -23.94 20.59
N HIS A 444 -6.72 -23.03 21.54
CA HIS A 444 -5.68 -22.19 22.14
C HIS A 444 -4.83 -22.86 23.20
N GLN A 445 -5.16 -24.10 23.55
CA GLN A 445 -4.50 -24.85 24.62
C GLN A 445 -4.71 -24.25 26.01
N ALA A 446 -5.83 -23.54 26.20
CA ALA A 446 -6.23 -22.93 27.47
C ALA A 446 -7.01 -23.91 28.38
N PHE A 447 -7.75 -24.85 27.78
CA PHE A 447 -8.58 -25.84 28.49
C PHE A 447 -7.80 -26.72 29.49
N SER A 448 -6.58 -27.13 29.15
CA SER A 448 -5.72 -27.96 30.01
C SER A 448 -4.25 -27.71 29.71
N SER A 449 -3.38 -28.06 30.66
CA SER A 449 -1.93 -28.13 30.43
C SER A 449 -1.54 -29.20 29.40
N SER A 450 -2.39 -30.22 29.18
CA SER A 450 -2.15 -31.31 28.22
C SER A 450 -2.67 -30.98 26.83
N LYS A 451 -1.74 -30.82 25.86
CA LYS A 451 -2.08 -30.58 24.46
C LYS A 451 -2.90 -31.71 23.83
N THR A 452 -2.62 -32.95 24.21
CA THR A 452 -3.33 -34.12 23.70
C THR A 452 -4.78 -34.09 24.15
N LEU A 453 -5.02 -33.78 25.43
CA LEU A 453 -6.37 -33.67 25.97
C LEU A 453 -7.16 -32.54 25.31
N ASN A 454 -6.55 -31.36 25.17
CA ASN A 454 -7.15 -30.22 24.47
C ASN A 454 -7.55 -30.61 23.06
N ASN A 455 -6.63 -31.21 22.30
CA ASN A 455 -6.91 -31.58 20.92
C ASN A 455 -7.99 -32.66 20.80
N ALA A 456 -8.04 -33.62 21.72
CA ALA A 456 -9.07 -34.66 21.72
C ALA A 456 -10.46 -34.08 22.03
N VAL A 457 -10.57 -33.28 23.10
CA VAL A 457 -11.83 -32.66 23.51
C VAL A 457 -12.31 -31.68 22.44
N GLY A 458 -11.43 -30.79 21.98
CA GLY A 458 -11.75 -29.82 20.93
C GLY A 458 -12.18 -30.50 19.63
N TRP A 459 -11.51 -31.56 19.21
CA TRP A 459 -11.88 -32.32 18.01
C TRP A 459 -13.28 -32.93 18.12
N VAL A 460 -13.65 -33.53 19.26
CA VAL A 460 -14.99 -34.08 19.48
C VAL A 460 -16.05 -32.98 19.44
N LEU A 461 -15.86 -31.92 20.23
CA LEU A 461 -16.87 -30.87 20.40
C LEU A 461 -17.09 -30.04 19.11
N HIS A 462 -16.01 -29.61 18.45
CA HIS A 462 -16.12 -28.87 17.19
C HIS A 462 -16.66 -29.75 16.06
N SER A 463 -16.27 -31.03 15.97
CA SER A 463 -16.85 -31.93 14.96
C SER A 463 -18.35 -32.11 15.14
N ALA A 464 -18.84 -32.24 16.39
CA ALA A 464 -20.27 -32.31 16.70
C ALA A 464 -21.04 -31.04 16.30
N LEU A 465 -20.35 -29.90 16.21
CA LEU A 465 -20.88 -28.62 15.71
C LEU A 465 -20.42 -28.33 14.27
N LEU A 466 -20.05 -29.36 13.49
CA LEU A 466 -19.64 -29.25 12.09
C LEU A 466 -18.52 -28.24 11.82
N VAL A 467 -17.62 -28.05 12.78
CA VAL A 467 -16.42 -27.22 12.66
C VAL A 467 -15.19 -28.12 12.50
N PRO A 468 -14.39 -27.97 11.42
CA PRO A 468 -13.20 -28.78 11.23
C PRO A 468 -12.09 -28.33 12.21
N TYR A 469 -12.04 -28.96 13.39
CA TYR A 469 -11.28 -28.49 14.55
C TYR A 469 -9.82 -28.10 14.26
N HIS A 470 -9.02 -28.99 13.65
CA HIS A 470 -7.61 -28.66 13.42
C HIS A 470 -7.44 -27.62 12.32
N SER A 471 -8.25 -27.69 11.26
CA SER A 471 -8.25 -26.69 10.20
C SER A 471 -8.54 -25.31 10.76
N TRP A 472 -9.62 -25.19 11.53
CA TRP A 472 -10.04 -23.94 12.14
C TRP A 472 -9.06 -23.46 13.21
N ARG A 473 -8.57 -24.31 14.12
CA ARG A 473 -7.63 -23.84 15.16
C ARG A 473 -6.32 -23.32 14.56
N ILE A 474 -5.90 -23.86 13.41
CA ILE A 474 -4.68 -23.44 12.72
C ILE A 474 -4.89 -22.09 12.04
N SER A 475 -5.99 -21.91 11.29
CA SER A 475 -6.31 -20.62 10.67
C SER A 475 -6.58 -19.54 11.72
N HIS A 476 -7.32 -19.88 12.79
CA HIS A 476 -7.57 -18.98 13.90
C HIS A 476 -6.28 -18.61 14.65
N GLY A 477 -5.35 -19.54 14.86
CA GLY A 477 -4.04 -19.23 15.44
C GLY A 477 -3.19 -18.28 14.58
N ARG A 478 -3.37 -18.31 13.24
CA ARG A 478 -2.74 -17.36 12.33
C ARG A 478 -3.38 -15.97 12.39
N HIS A 479 -4.71 -15.90 12.52
CA HIS A 479 -5.43 -14.67 12.83
C HIS A 479 -4.87 -14.01 14.11
N HIS A 480 -4.77 -14.73 15.22
CA HIS A 480 -4.15 -14.21 16.45
C HIS A 480 -2.72 -13.69 16.26
N ALA A 481 -1.93 -14.35 15.40
CA ALA A 481 -0.55 -13.94 15.11
C ALA A 481 -0.44 -12.76 14.12
N GLY A 482 -1.54 -12.33 13.50
CA GLY A 482 -1.55 -11.32 12.43
C GLY A 482 -2.77 -10.39 12.46
N THR A 483 -3.54 -10.36 13.54
CA THR A 483 -4.79 -9.61 13.58
C THR A 483 -4.52 -8.11 13.45
N GLY A 484 -5.39 -7.42 12.70
CA GLY A 484 -5.23 -5.99 12.40
C GLY A 484 -4.10 -5.69 11.41
N HIS A 485 -3.35 -6.68 10.91
CA HIS A 485 -2.37 -6.50 9.83
C HIS A 485 -3.05 -6.65 8.47
N LEU A 486 -2.95 -5.62 7.62
CA LEU A 486 -3.68 -5.54 6.33
C LEU A 486 -3.53 -6.80 5.45
N PHE A 487 -2.32 -7.35 5.34
CA PHE A 487 -2.02 -8.47 4.43
C PHE A 487 -1.78 -9.83 5.12
N ARG A 488 -1.93 -9.93 6.44
CA ARG A 488 -1.59 -11.14 7.21
C ARG A 488 -2.74 -11.65 8.09
N ASP A 489 -3.74 -10.82 8.37
CA ASP A 489 -4.95 -11.28 9.04
C ASP A 489 -5.68 -12.32 8.18
N GLU A 490 -6.38 -13.26 8.78
CA GLU A 490 -7.02 -14.40 8.10
C GLU A 490 -8.54 -14.27 8.01
N VAL A 491 -9.17 -13.41 8.82
CA VAL A 491 -10.63 -13.33 8.91
C VAL A 491 -11.09 -11.90 9.16
N PHE A 492 -12.23 -11.53 8.57
CA PHE A 492 -12.77 -10.16 8.55
C PHE A 492 -11.78 -9.13 7.98
N VAL A 493 -10.99 -9.55 6.99
CA VAL A 493 -10.00 -8.68 6.34
C VAL A 493 -10.74 -7.50 5.70
N PRO A 494 -10.42 -6.25 6.08
CA PRO A 494 -11.06 -5.08 5.49
C PRO A 494 -10.79 -5.04 3.99
N ARG A 495 -11.83 -4.71 3.22
CA ARG A 495 -11.69 -4.50 1.78
C ARG A 495 -11.28 -3.06 1.53
N THR A 496 -10.37 -2.84 0.59
CA THR A 496 -10.10 -1.50 0.06
C THR A 496 -11.26 -1.06 -0.84
N ARG A 497 -11.27 0.22 -1.22
CA ARG A 497 -12.24 0.72 -2.20
C ARG A 497 -12.14 -0.03 -3.53
N ASP A 498 -10.90 -0.24 -3.99
CA ASP A 498 -10.60 -0.94 -5.25
C ASP A 498 -11.06 -2.40 -5.22
N ASP A 499 -10.87 -3.09 -4.09
CA ASP A 499 -11.31 -4.48 -3.92
C ASP A 499 -12.81 -4.68 -4.13
N ARG A 500 -13.61 -3.66 -3.82
CA ARG A 500 -15.07 -3.69 -3.99
C ARG A 500 -15.53 -3.24 -5.38
N SER A 501 -14.60 -2.88 -6.27
CA SER A 501 -14.92 -2.27 -7.57
C SER A 501 -15.83 -1.03 -7.42
N MET A 502 -15.75 -0.34 -6.27
CA MET A 502 -16.52 0.88 -6.04
C MET A 502 -15.95 2.00 -6.88
N LEU A 503 -16.84 2.79 -7.49
CA LEU A 503 -16.43 3.99 -8.19
C LEU A 503 -15.79 4.99 -7.19
N PRO A 504 -14.93 5.89 -7.67
CA PRO A 504 -14.40 6.95 -6.82
C PRO A 504 -15.56 7.81 -6.27
N LEU A 505 -15.62 8.01 -4.94
CA LEU A 505 -16.60 8.90 -4.32
C LEU A 505 -16.46 10.31 -4.85
N ARG A 506 -17.52 10.83 -5.46
CA ARG A 506 -17.47 12.11 -6.17
C ARG A 506 -17.72 13.30 -5.23
N PRO A 507 -17.19 14.49 -5.53
CA PRO A 507 -17.64 15.73 -4.89
C PRO A 507 -19.15 15.89 -5.05
N ALA A 508 -19.84 16.38 -4.00
CA ALA A 508 -21.30 16.51 -3.99
C ALA A 508 -21.84 17.58 -4.98
N ASP A 509 -20.94 18.33 -5.58
CA ASP A 509 -21.16 19.63 -6.22
C ASP A 509 -21.00 19.61 -7.74
N ASP A 510 -20.73 18.44 -8.36
CA ASP A 510 -20.64 18.32 -9.82
C ASP A 510 -21.97 17.88 -10.46
N GLU A 511 -22.83 18.85 -10.80
CA GLU A 511 -24.10 18.59 -11.50
C GLU A 511 -23.94 18.06 -12.93
N ASN A 512 -22.79 18.29 -13.57
CA ASN A 512 -22.56 17.90 -14.97
C ASN A 512 -22.23 16.41 -15.13
N ALA A 513 -21.76 15.75 -14.06
CA ALA A 513 -21.41 14.32 -14.07
C ALA A 513 -22.64 13.39 -14.08
N LYS A 514 -23.82 13.85 -13.64
CA LYS A 514 -25.07 13.06 -13.65
C LYS A 514 -25.56 12.70 -15.06
N ALA A 515 -25.09 13.41 -16.09
CA ALA A 515 -25.55 13.21 -17.46
C ALA A 515 -24.95 11.99 -18.17
N ASN A 516 -23.86 11.40 -17.64
CA ASN A 516 -23.12 10.30 -18.26
C ASN A 516 -23.03 9.03 -17.39
N GLU A 517 -23.92 8.85 -16.42
CA GLU A 517 -23.93 7.64 -15.59
C GLU A 517 -24.44 6.42 -16.34
N SER A 518 -23.71 5.30 -16.23
CA SER A 518 -24.28 4.00 -16.60
C SER A 518 -25.29 3.58 -15.53
N TRP A 519 -26.36 2.90 -15.95
CA TRP A 519 -27.43 2.46 -15.04
C TRP A 519 -26.93 1.56 -13.90
N GLY A 520 -25.85 0.80 -14.12
CA GLY A 520 -25.26 -0.09 -13.11
C GLY A 520 -24.48 0.64 -12.02
N SER A 521 -23.79 1.73 -12.37
CA SER A 521 -23.03 2.56 -11.41
C SER A 521 -23.93 3.35 -10.47
N TRP A 522 -25.04 3.88 -11.00
CA TRP A 522 -26.07 4.53 -10.20
C TRP A 522 -26.74 3.54 -9.24
N LEU A 523 -27.04 2.33 -9.70
CA LEU A 523 -27.69 1.30 -8.87
C LEU A 523 -26.77 0.81 -7.74
N GLY A 524 -25.45 0.68 -7.97
CA GLY A 524 -24.48 0.30 -6.94
C GLY A 524 -24.39 1.33 -5.80
N GLU A 525 -24.19 2.60 -6.13
CA GLU A 525 -24.12 3.70 -5.15
C GLU A 525 -25.45 3.86 -4.38
N LEU A 526 -26.59 3.71 -5.05
CA LEU A 526 -27.92 3.85 -4.42
C LEU A 526 -28.28 2.66 -3.52
N LEU A 527 -27.81 1.44 -3.86
CA LEU A 527 -28.07 0.23 -3.09
C LEU A 527 -27.17 0.14 -1.85
N GLU A 528 -25.93 0.62 -1.88
CA GLU A 528 -25.03 0.53 -0.70
C GLU A 528 -25.55 1.31 0.50
N ASP A 529 -26.22 2.45 0.30
CA ASP A 529 -26.91 3.18 1.37
C ASP A 529 -28.38 2.77 1.56
N ALA A 530 -28.93 1.94 0.69
CA ALA A 530 -30.28 1.44 0.83
C ALA A 530 -30.39 0.51 2.06
N PRO A 531 -31.26 0.82 3.04
CA PRO A 531 -31.46 -0.05 4.19
C PRO A 531 -31.82 -1.50 3.81
N LEU A 532 -32.54 -1.70 2.70
CA LEU A 532 -32.94 -3.03 2.23
C LEU A 532 -31.77 -3.88 1.73
N PHE A 533 -30.80 -3.28 1.03
CA PHE A 533 -29.62 -4.00 0.55
C PHE A 533 -28.74 -4.41 1.73
N ASN A 534 -28.48 -3.48 2.66
CA ASN A 534 -27.73 -3.75 3.89
C ASN A 534 -28.39 -4.83 4.75
N PHE A 535 -29.72 -4.84 4.80
CA PHE A 535 -30.48 -5.90 5.46
C PHE A 535 -30.29 -7.24 4.76
N PHE A 536 -30.27 -7.29 3.43
CA PHE A 536 -30.01 -8.52 2.68
C PHE A 536 -28.58 -9.02 2.86
N GLU A 537 -27.56 -8.15 2.80
CA GLU A 537 -26.17 -8.52 3.11
C GLU A 537 -26.03 -9.08 4.51
N LEU A 538 -26.66 -8.42 5.50
CA LEU A 538 -26.69 -8.89 6.88
C LEU A 538 -27.35 -10.28 6.97
N LEU A 539 -28.49 -10.48 6.33
CA LEU A 539 -29.17 -11.78 6.31
C LEU A 539 -28.27 -12.88 5.72
N LEU A 540 -27.60 -12.60 4.60
CA LEU A 540 -26.67 -13.53 3.95
C LEU A 540 -25.48 -13.85 4.85
N GLN A 541 -24.83 -12.83 5.43
CA GLN A 541 -23.68 -12.97 6.31
C GLN A 541 -24.04 -13.76 7.57
N GLN A 542 -25.14 -13.42 8.22
CA GLN A 542 -25.56 -14.05 9.48
C GLN A 542 -26.08 -15.47 9.31
N THR A 543 -26.61 -15.81 8.12
CA THR A 543 -27.14 -17.17 7.85
C THR A 543 -26.09 -18.10 7.25
N PHE A 544 -25.29 -17.61 6.30
CA PHE A 544 -24.39 -18.44 5.49
C PHE A 544 -22.91 -18.08 5.63
N GLY A 545 -22.57 -16.95 6.26
CA GLY A 545 -21.20 -16.46 6.32
C GLY A 545 -20.21 -17.46 6.91
N TRP A 546 -20.60 -18.20 7.96
CA TRP A 546 -19.76 -19.24 8.56
C TRP A 546 -19.45 -20.38 7.58
N ILE A 547 -20.48 -20.92 6.92
CA ILE A 547 -20.31 -22.01 5.96
C ILE A 547 -19.48 -21.55 4.77
N LEU A 548 -19.78 -20.37 4.22
CA LEU A 548 -19.03 -19.79 3.12
C LEU A 548 -17.57 -19.49 3.49
N TYR A 549 -17.28 -19.10 4.73
CA TYR A 549 -15.91 -18.94 5.19
C TYR A 549 -15.16 -20.28 5.22
N LEU A 550 -15.78 -21.34 5.75
CA LEU A 550 -15.14 -22.66 5.77
C LEU A 550 -14.94 -23.24 4.36
N THR A 551 -15.91 -23.07 3.46
CA THR A 551 -15.89 -23.69 2.13
C THR A 551 -15.23 -22.85 1.04
N LEU A 552 -15.20 -21.53 1.18
CA LEU A 552 -14.74 -20.60 0.13
C LEU A 552 -13.88 -19.44 0.66
N ASN A 553 -13.63 -19.37 1.97
CA ASN A 553 -12.80 -18.34 2.60
C ASN A 553 -13.25 -16.89 2.32
N VAL A 554 -14.57 -16.65 2.22
CA VAL A 554 -15.14 -15.36 1.76
C VAL A 554 -14.75 -14.12 2.58
N SER A 555 -14.39 -14.29 3.86
CA SER A 555 -13.96 -13.20 4.75
C SER A 555 -12.44 -13.12 4.95
N GLY A 556 -11.65 -13.93 4.24
CA GLY A 556 -10.18 -13.94 4.33
C GLY A 556 -9.47 -13.06 3.29
N GLN A 557 -8.16 -13.27 3.14
CA GLN A 557 -7.29 -12.53 2.23
C GLN A 557 -7.66 -12.73 0.76
N LEU A 558 -7.72 -11.63 -0.01
CA LEU A 558 -7.97 -11.66 -1.46
C LEU A 558 -6.80 -12.21 -2.27
N SER A 559 -5.59 -12.17 -1.70
CA SER A 559 -4.41 -12.75 -2.32
C SER A 559 -4.45 -14.28 -2.40
N PHE A 560 -5.38 -14.91 -1.67
CA PHE A 560 -5.54 -16.36 -1.71
C PHE A 560 -6.22 -16.80 -3.02
N PRO A 561 -5.81 -17.94 -3.60
CA PRO A 561 -6.44 -18.46 -4.81
C PRO A 561 -7.94 -18.70 -4.62
N ASN A 562 -8.71 -18.57 -5.71
CA ASN A 562 -10.12 -18.97 -5.73
C ASN A 562 -10.28 -20.42 -5.23
N TRP A 563 -11.37 -20.69 -4.52
CA TRP A 563 -11.69 -22.00 -3.91
C TRP A 563 -10.82 -22.40 -2.71
N THR A 564 -10.07 -21.46 -2.14
CA THR A 564 -9.41 -21.66 -0.84
C THR A 564 -10.43 -22.04 0.23
N ASN A 565 -10.16 -23.09 1.00
CA ASN A 565 -11.10 -23.65 1.96
C ASN A 565 -10.39 -24.37 3.12
N HIS A 566 -11.16 -24.72 4.15
CA HIS A 566 -10.67 -25.34 5.38
C HIS A 566 -10.66 -26.88 5.35
N PHE A 567 -11.14 -27.51 4.28
CA PHE A 567 -11.24 -28.96 4.15
C PHE A 567 -10.13 -29.55 3.26
N SER A 568 -9.49 -28.73 2.43
CA SER A 568 -8.37 -29.16 1.59
C SER A 568 -7.06 -29.12 2.37
N PRO A 569 -6.35 -30.25 2.54
CA PRO A 569 -5.05 -30.27 3.22
C PRO A 569 -3.94 -29.50 2.48
N ASP A 570 -4.14 -29.26 1.19
CA ASP A 570 -3.21 -28.54 0.30
C ASP A 570 -3.63 -27.06 0.12
N SER A 571 -4.61 -26.59 0.89
CA SER A 571 -5.04 -25.19 0.94
C SER A 571 -3.90 -24.26 1.37
N VAL A 572 -3.84 -23.05 0.78
CA VAL A 572 -2.80 -22.03 1.07
C VAL A 572 -2.76 -21.59 2.55
N ILE A 573 -3.87 -21.80 3.27
CA ILE A 573 -3.99 -21.55 4.70
C ILE A 573 -3.00 -22.43 5.51
N PHE A 574 -2.68 -23.63 5.00
CA PHE A 574 -1.98 -24.66 5.75
C PHE A 574 -0.57 -24.95 5.22
N ASN A 575 0.36 -25.15 6.15
CA ASN A 575 1.69 -25.68 5.84
C ASN A 575 1.60 -27.21 5.61
N LYS A 576 2.48 -27.76 4.77
CA LYS A 576 2.56 -29.21 4.47
C LYS A 576 2.57 -30.11 5.72
N ARG A 577 3.19 -29.66 6.81
CA ARG A 577 3.24 -30.40 8.09
C ARG A 577 1.89 -30.56 8.78
N HIS A 578 0.88 -29.77 8.41
CA HIS A 578 -0.46 -29.82 9.00
C HIS A 578 -1.38 -30.83 8.32
N ARG A 579 -0.98 -31.41 7.18
CA ARG A 579 -1.83 -32.26 6.32
C ARG A 579 -2.64 -33.31 7.08
N ASN A 580 -2.01 -34.09 7.96
CA ASN A 580 -2.69 -35.14 8.72
C ASN A 580 -3.70 -34.60 9.74
N GLN A 581 -3.47 -33.39 10.26
CA GLN A 581 -4.40 -32.75 11.18
C GLN A 581 -5.65 -32.28 10.44
N ILE A 582 -5.51 -31.79 9.20
CA ILE A 582 -6.63 -31.42 8.35
C ILE A 582 -7.49 -32.65 8.04
N LEU A 583 -6.87 -33.73 7.58
CA LEU A 583 -7.57 -34.99 7.32
C LEU A 583 -8.31 -35.53 8.55
N MET A 584 -7.71 -35.40 9.74
CA MET A 584 -8.39 -35.80 10.98
C MET A 584 -9.63 -34.94 11.25
N SER A 585 -9.60 -33.64 10.93
CA SER A 585 -10.78 -32.79 11.03
C SER A 585 -11.89 -33.22 10.07
N ASP A 586 -11.53 -33.57 8.84
CA ASP A 586 -12.49 -34.05 7.84
C ASP A 586 -13.14 -35.37 8.27
N VAL A 587 -12.38 -36.27 8.89
CA VAL A 587 -12.94 -37.49 9.51
C VAL A 587 -13.95 -37.14 10.59
N GLY A 588 -13.67 -36.15 11.44
CA GLY A 588 -14.59 -35.69 12.47
C GLY A 588 -15.91 -35.17 11.89
N ILE A 589 -15.83 -34.36 10.83
CA ILE A 589 -17.00 -33.86 10.10
C ILE A 589 -17.78 -35.01 9.46
N ALA A 590 -17.11 -35.95 8.80
CA ALA A 590 -17.75 -37.10 8.17
C ALA A 590 -18.49 -37.97 9.20
N LEU A 591 -17.90 -38.17 10.38
CA LEU A 591 -18.55 -38.89 11.48
C LEU A 591 -19.78 -38.16 11.99
N ALA A 592 -19.69 -36.85 12.22
CA ALA A 592 -20.82 -36.03 12.67
C ALA A 592 -21.97 -36.04 11.65
N LEU A 593 -21.68 -35.83 10.37
CA LEU A 593 -22.67 -35.91 9.29
C LEU A 593 -23.28 -37.32 9.19
N GLY A 594 -22.46 -38.37 9.34
CA GLY A 594 -22.92 -39.74 9.40
C GLY A 594 -23.87 -40.01 10.58
N SER A 595 -23.57 -39.46 11.76
CA SER A 595 -24.44 -39.55 12.94
C SER A 595 -25.77 -38.82 12.74
N LEU A 596 -25.75 -37.62 12.15
CA LEU A 596 -26.97 -36.87 11.83
C LEU A 596 -27.82 -37.59 10.78
N PHE A 597 -27.18 -38.17 9.76
CA PHE A 597 -27.85 -38.99 8.76
C PHE A 597 -28.48 -40.25 9.34
N ALA A 598 -27.75 -40.95 10.22
CA ALA A 598 -28.27 -42.10 10.94
C ALA A 598 -29.47 -41.70 11.82
N TRP A 599 -29.37 -40.60 12.57
CA TRP A 599 -30.49 -40.09 13.38
C TRP A 599 -31.73 -39.80 12.52
N GLY A 600 -31.58 -39.06 11.43
CA GLY A 600 -32.68 -38.71 10.53
C GLY A 600 -33.31 -39.92 9.82
N SER A 601 -32.53 -40.97 9.60
CA SER A 601 -33.00 -42.20 8.92
C SER A 601 -33.59 -43.23 9.87
N LEU A 602 -33.18 -43.25 11.14
CA LEU A 602 -33.54 -44.28 12.11
C LEU A 602 -34.53 -43.82 13.18
N SER A 603 -34.69 -42.51 13.41
CA SER A 603 -35.62 -42.01 14.43
C SER A 603 -37.08 -42.09 13.99
N PRO A 604 -38.04 -42.39 14.90
CA PRO A 604 -39.47 -42.30 14.63
C PRO A 604 -39.94 -40.96 14.04
N GLY A 605 -39.35 -39.83 14.47
CA GLY A 605 -39.67 -38.50 13.93
C GLY A 605 -38.88 -38.13 12.67
N GLY A 606 -37.99 -39.01 12.20
CA GLY A 606 -37.18 -38.85 11.00
C GLY A 606 -36.36 -37.56 10.96
N TRP A 607 -36.14 -37.04 9.75
CA TRP A 607 -35.39 -35.80 9.51
C TRP A 607 -35.94 -34.56 10.20
N ARG A 608 -37.23 -34.54 10.54
CA ARG A 608 -37.84 -33.42 11.25
C ARG A 608 -37.22 -33.24 12.63
N GLU A 609 -36.90 -34.32 13.33
CA GLU A 609 -36.22 -34.23 14.63
C GLU A 609 -34.82 -33.64 14.48
N VAL A 610 -34.05 -34.12 13.51
CA VAL A 610 -32.70 -33.60 13.24
C VAL A 610 -32.76 -32.09 12.98
N VAL A 611 -33.70 -31.64 12.15
CA VAL A 611 -33.87 -30.20 11.85
C VAL A 611 -34.24 -29.40 13.09
N LEU A 612 -35.23 -29.84 13.87
CA LEU A 612 -35.75 -29.06 14.99
C LEU A 612 -34.81 -29.07 16.21
N TYR A 613 -34.25 -30.23 16.56
CA TYR A 613 -33.41 -30.38 17.76
C TYR A 613 -31.96 -29.96 17.54
N TYR A 614 -31.44 -30.11 16.32
CA TYR A 614 -30.04 -29.84 16.00
C TYR A 614 -29.88 -28.78 14.91
N GLY A 615 -30.56 -28.94 13.76
CA GLY A 615 -30.33 -28.11 12.58
C GLY A 615 -30.60 -26.62 12.79
N ILE A 616 -31.77 -26.24 13.31
CA ILE A 616 -32.11 -24.83 13.59
C ILE A 616 -31.24 -24.27 14.72
N PRO A 617 -31.06 -24.95 15.88
CA PRO A 617 -30.11 -24.50 16.90
C PRO A 617 -28.68 -24.31 16.37
N TYR A 618 -28.18 -25.22 15.54
CA TYR A 618 -26.87 -25.12 14.89
C TYR A 618 -26.76 -23.89 13.98
N MET A 619 -27.79 -23.60 13.19
CA MET A 619 -27.81 -22.37 12.38
C MET A 619 -27.80 -21.12 13.25
N LEU A 620 -28.45 -21.13 14.41
CA LEU A 620 -28.38 -20.04 15.39
C LEU A 620 -26.99 -19.94 16.03
N THR A 621 -26.32 -21.05 16.32
CA THR A 621 -24.91 -21.05 16.76
C THR A 621 -24.01 -20.39 15.74
N ASN A 622 -24.19 -20.69 14.44
CA ASN A 622 -23.44 -20.04 13.37
C ASN A 622 -23.72 -18.53 13.31
N HIS A 623 -24.99 -18.13 13.45
CA HIS A 623 -25.36 -16.72 13.55
C HIS A 623 -24.64 -16.03 14.72
N TRP A 624 -24.73 -16.59 15.93
CA TRP A 624 -24.09 -16.00 17.12
C TRP A 624 -22.58 -15.92 16.95
N LEU A 625 -21.93 -16.98 16.45
CA LEU A 625 -20.50 -17.00 16.20
C LEU A 625 -20.07 -15.90 15.24
N VAL A 626 -20.74 -15.79 14.09
CA VAL A 626 -20.43 -14.77 13.08
C VAL A 626 -20.66 -13.38 13.67
N MET A 627 -21.77 -13.16 14.37
CA MET A 627 -22.09 -11.87 14.97
C MET A 627 -21.07 -11.45 16.03
N ILE A 628 -20.72 -12.34 16.95
CA ILE A 628 -19.74 -12.10 18.03
C ILE A 628 -18.41 -11.71 17.42
N THR A 629 -17.88 -12.56 16.54
CA THR A 629 -16.54 -12.39 15.98
C THR A 629 -16.47 -11.19 15.03
N TYR A 630 -17.52 -10.92 14.25
CA TYR A 630 -17.61 -9.71 13.42
C TYR A 630 -17.59 -8.45 14.27
N LEU A 631 -18.40 -8.39 15.34
CA LEU A 631 -18.46 -7.20 16.20
C LEU A 631 -17.21 -6.99 17.06
N GLN A 632 -16.45 -8.05 17.32
CA GLN A 632 -15.15 -7.99 17.98
C GLN A 632 -14.07 -7.42 17.05
N HIS A 633 -14.12 -7.76 15.75
CA HIS A 633 -13.05 -7.48 14.78
C HIS A 633 -13.41 -6.43 13.73
N THR A 634 -14.61 -5.86 13.79
CA THR A 634 -15.08 -4.85 12.86
C THR A 634 -15.79 -3.75 13.62
N ASP A 635 -15.13 -2.59 13.70
CA ASP A 635 -15.68 -1.37 14.28
C ASP A 635 -14.97 -0.16 13.62
N PRO A 636 -15.66 0.97 13.40
CA PRO A 636 -15.01 2.17 12.85
C PRO A 636 -13.98 2.82 13.78
N LEU A 637 -13.89 2.38 15.04
CA LEU A 637 -12.92 2.88 16.02
C LEU A 637 -11.65 2.05 16.15
N ILE A 638 -11.60 0.86 15.56
CA ILE A 638 -10.40 0.01 15.60
C ILE A 638 -9.54 0.22 14.33
N PRO A 639 -8.21 0.33 14.47
CA PRO A 639 -7.31 0.54 13.33
C PRO A 639 -6.96 -0.78 12.63
N HIS A 640 -6.43 -0.65 11.42
CA HIS A 640 -5.69 -1.68 10.70
C HIS A 640 -4.34 -1.10 10.28
N TYR A 641 -3.29 -1.89 10.38
CA TYR A 641 -1.91 -1.41 10.25
C TYR A 641 -1.24 -1.89 8.97
N SER A 642 -0.48 -1.00 8.36
CA SER A 642 0.50 -1.35 7.33
C SER A 642 1.58 -2.27 7.91
N PRO A 643 2.34 -3.00 7.06
CA PRO A 643 3.42 -3.87 7.52
C PRO A 643 4.43 -3.17 8.42
N ASP A 644 4.75 -1.90 8.15
CA ASP A 644 5.74 -1.13 8.88
C ASP A 644 5.20 -0.56 10.20
N ALA A 645 3.89 -0.31 10.28
CA ALA A 645 3.22 0.19 11.48
C ALA A 645 2.77 -0.93 12.45
N TRP A 646 2.66 -2.18 11.98
CA TRP A 646 2.13 -3.28 12.77
C TRP A 646 3.16 -3.83 13.77
N THR A 647 2.70 -4.04 15.01
CA THR A 647 3.39 -4.86 16.01
C THR A 647 2.37 -5.80 16.65
N PHE A 648 2.82 -6.90 17.26
CA PHE A 648 1.90 -7.83 17.91
C PHE A 648 0.99 -7.15 18.95
N PRO A 649 1.49 -6.29 19.87
CA PRO A 649 0.64 -5.56 20.80
C PRO A 649 -0.37 -4.63 20.11
N ARG A 650 0.03 -3.93 19.03
CA ARG A 650 -0.89 -3.08 18.26
C ARG A 650 -2.02 -3.91 17.65
N GLY A 651 -1.68 -5.02 16.99
CA GLY A 651 -2.65 -5.94 16.42
C GLY A 651 -3.57 -6.57 17.47
N ALA A 652 -3.03 -7.07 18.57
CA ALA A 652 -3.80 -7.70 19.64
C ALA A 652 -4.81 -6.75 20.32
N LEU A 653 -4.60 -5.43 20.21
CA LEU A 653 -5.52 -4.41 20.70
C LEU A 653 -6.54 -3.93 19.64
N CYS A 654 -6.49 -4.43 18.40
CA CYS A 654 -7.46 -4.17 17.33
C CYS A 654 -8.77 -4.94 17.55
N THR A 655 -9.35 -4.82 18.73
CA THR A 655 -10.59 -5.51 19.05
C THR A 655 -11.39 -4.79 20.13
N VAL A 656 -12.69 -5.05 20.20
CA VAL A 656 -13.63 -4.38 21.12
C VAL A 656 -14.33 -5.40 22.00
N ASP A 657 -14.23 -5.24 23.31
CA ASP A 657 -15.03 -6.01 24.26
C ASP A 657 -16.47 -5.49 24.30
N ARG A 658 -17.45 -6.41 24.32
CA ARG A 658 -18.87 -6.07 24.26
C ARG A 658 -19.68 -6.82 25.30
N GLU A 659 -20.59 -6.11 25.95
CA GLU A 659 -21.58 -6.72 26.85
C GLU A 659 -22.64 -7.46 26.02
N TRP A 660 -22.67 -8.79 26.13
CA TRP A 660 -23.49 -9.62 25.26
C TRP A 660 -24.84 -9.97 25.89
N LEU A 661 -25.86 -9.16 25.54
CA LEU A 661 -27.26 -9.36 25.96
C LEU A 661 -27.41 -9.55 27.49
N GLY A 662 -26.61 -8.83 28.26
CA GLY A 662 -26.63 -8.88 29.73
C GLY A 662 -26.10 -10.22 30.25
N PHE A 663 -26.97 -11.02 30.86
CA PHE A 663 -26.56 -12.28 31.51
C PHE A 663 -26.14 -13.37 30.51
N VAL A 664 -26.53 -13.25 29.24
CA VAL A 664 -26.28 -14.30 28.23
C VAL A 664 -24.79 -14.49 27.99
N GLY A 665 -24.02 -13.41 27.81
CA GLY A 665 -22.57 -13.46 27.59
C GLY A 665 -21.82 -14.21 28.70
N PRO A 666 -21.94 -13.79 29.97
CA PRO A 666 -21.28 -14.46 31.08
C PRO A 666 -21.76 -15.89 31.34
N TRP A 667 -23.07 -16.17 31.18
CA TRP A 667 -23.64 -17.46 31.56
C TRP A 667 -23.54 -18.53 30.47
N PHE A 668 -23.92 -18.19 29.23
CA PHE A 668 -23.95 -19.15 28.13
C PHE A 668 -22.69 -19.12 27.28
N LEU A 669 -22.03 -17.96 27.16
CA LEU A 669 -20.95 -17.74 26.20
C LEU A 669 -19.56 -17.65 26.86
N HIS A 670 -19.49 -17.99 28.16
CA HIS A 670 -18.25 -18.03 28.95
C HIS A 670 -17.46 -16.70 28.94
N GLY A 671 -18.14 -15.57 28.72
CA GLY A 671 -17.52 -14.24 28.73
C GLY A 671 -16.63 -13.93 27.51
N ILE A 672 -16.74 -14.70 26.42
CA ILE A 672 -15.89 -14.53 25.22
C ILE A 672 -16.02 -13.15 24.60
N SER A 673 -17.20 -12.51 24.69
CA SER A 673 -17.42 -11.17 24.15
C SER A 673 -16.90 -10.07 25.07
N GLU A 674 -16.88 -10.31 26.38
CA GLU A 674 -16.53 -9.33 27.41
C GLU A 674 -15.04 -9.30 27.76
N THR A 675 -14.28 -10.31 27.33
CA THR A 675 -12.86 -10.51 27.69
C THR A 675 -11.98 -10.78 26.46
N HIS A 676 -12.42 -10.37 25.28
CA HIS A 676 -11.78 -10.69 24.00
C HIS A 676 -10.49 -9.90 23.74
N VAL A 677 -10.36 -8.68 24.26
CA VAL A 677 -9.09 -7.94 24.23
C VAL A 677 -8.00 -8.76 24.95
N LEU A 678 -8.31 -9.29 26.13
CA LEU A 678 -7.39 -10.19 26.84
C LEU A 678 -7.13 -11.45 26.02
N HIS A 679 -8.17 -12.02 25.41
CA HIS A 679 -8.05 -13.21 24.58
C HIS A 679 -7.01 -13.03 23.45
N HIS A 680 -6.95 -11.85 22.82
CA HIS A 680 -5.93 -11.54 21.80
C HIS A 680 -4.54 -11.29 22.38
N VAL A 681 -4.46 -10.63 23.53
CA VAL A 681 -3.18 -10.41 24.22
C VAL A 681 -2.57 -11.75 24.70
N SER A 682 -3.40 -12.67 25.20
CA SER A 682 -2.96 -14.00 25.64
C SER A 682 -4.11 -15.02 25.62
N SER A 683 -4.30 -15.67 24.48
CA SER A 683 -5.37 -16.67 24.27
C SER A 683 -5.20 -17.96 25.09
N LYS A 684 -4.06 -18.15 25.77
CA LYS A 684 -3.79 -19.31 26.63
C LYS A 684 -4.38 -19.20 28.04
N ILE A 685 -4.84 -18.01 28.42
CA ILE A 685 -5.51 -17.81 29.72
C ILE A 685 -6.92 -18.42 29.59
N PRO A 686 -7.32 -19.33 30.48
CA PRO A 686 -8.64 -19.94 30.42
C PRO A 686 -9.73 -18.92 30.75
N HIS A 687 -10.89 -19.05 30.11
CA HIS A 687 -12.06 -18.18 30.30
C HIS A 687 -12.45 -17.92 31.78
N TYR A 688 -12.32 -18.90 32.68
CA TYR A 688 -12.63 -18.70 34.11
C TYR A 688 -11.64 -17.80 34.87
N HIS A 689 -10.46 -17.53 34.30
CA HIS A 689 -9.53 -16.51 34.78
C HIS A 689 -9.53 -15.24 33.92
N ALA A 690 -10.25 -15.24 32.80
CA ALA A 690 -10.22 -14.15 31.84
C ALA A 690 -10.76 -12.83 32.41
N TRP A 691 -11.76 -12.88 33.28
CA TRP A 691 -12.33 -11.68 33.92
C TRP A 691 -11.30 -10.95 34.78
N GLU A 692 -10.64 -11.69 35.69
CA GLU A 692 -9.62 -11.11 36.56
C GLU A 692 -8.42 -10.58 35.78
N ALA A 693 -7.94 -11.36 34.80
CA ALA A 693 -6.84 -10.95 33.94
C ALA A 693 -7.20 -9.73 33.08
N THR A 694 -8.46 -9.61 32.64
CA THR A 694 -8.96 -8.45 31.89
C THR A 694 -8.93 -7.19 32.75
N GLU A 695 -9.36 -7.27 34.03
CA GLU A 695 -9.31 -6.13 34.95
C GLU A 695 -7.88 -5.67 35.26
N ALA A 696 -6.93 -6.60 35.35
CA ALA A 696 -5.52 -6.26 35.51
C ALA A 696 -4.95 -5.59 34.24
N LEU A 697 -5.27 -6.15 33.08
CA LEU A 697 -4.82 -5.68 31.78
C LEU A 697 -5.38 -4.29 31.44
N LYS A 698 -6.66 -4.02 31.74
CA LYS A 698 -7.31 -2.70 31.59
C LYS A 698 -6.51 -1.58 32.25
N LYS A 699 -6.00 -1.82 33.47
CA LYS A 699 -5.21 -0.85 34.23
C LYS A 699 -3.90 -0.49 33.52
N ARG A 700 -3.30 -1.45 32.79
CA ARG A 700 -2.06 -1.23 32.04
C ARG A 700 -2.29 -0.58 30.68
N ILE A 701 -3.32 -1.02 29.94
CA ILE A 701 -3.64 -0.51 28.59
C ILE A 701 -4.20 0.92 28.65
N GLY A 702 -4.98 1.25 29.69
CA GLY A 702 -5.53 2.59 29.88
C GLY A 702 -6.44 3.01 28.71
N MET A 703 -6.14 4.16 28.10
CA MET A 703 -6.98 4.77 27.06
C MET A 703 -7.14 3.94 25.77
N HIS A 704 -6.26 2.95 25.54
CA HIS A 704 -6.31 2.09 24.36
C HIS A 704 -7.23 0.88 24.54
N TYR A 705 -7.82 0.69 25.73
CA TYR A 705 -8.73 -0.42 25.97
C TYR A 705 -10.11 -0.09 25.42
N MET A 706 -10.57 -0.86 24.44
CA MET A 706 -11.82 -0.62 23.72
C MET A 706 -12.93 -1.51 24.28
N LYS A 707 -14.01 -0.88 24.75
CA LYS A 707 -15.23 -1.55 25.22
C LYS A 707 -16.47 -0.82 24.74
N SER A 708 -17.52 -1.57 24.40
CA SER A 708 -18.86 -1.05 24.12
C SER A 708 -19.93 -1.76 24.95
N THR A 709 -20.84 -0.99 25.53
CA THR A 709 -22.06 -1.48 26.21
C THR A 709 -23.30 -1.27 25.34
N GLU A 710 -23.13 -0.89 24.08
CA GLU A 710 -24.24 -0.71 23.14
C GLU A 710 -24.91 -2.06 22.86
N ASN A 711 -26.23 -2.03 22.66
CA ASN A 711 -26.97 -3.21 22.25
C ASN A 711 -26.34 -3.83 20.98
N VAL A 712 -26.01 -5.11 21.06
CA VAL A 712 -25.24 -5.79 20.01
C VAL A 712 -25.93 -5.82 18.64
N PHE A 713 -27.27 -5.79 18.57
CA PHE A 713 -27.99 -5.70 17.29
C PHE A 713 -27.93 -4.28 16.70
N VAL A 714 -27.97 -3.26 17.57
CA VAL A 714 -27.75 -1.86 17.16
C VAL A 714 -26.32 -1.68 16.66
N SER A 715 -25.34 -2.24 17.37
CA SER A 715 -23.95 -2.24 16.92
C SER A 715 -23.79 -2.97 15.60
N LEU A 716 -24.40 -4.15 15.42
CA LEU A 716 -24.34 -4.90 14.15
C LEU A 716 -24.84 -4.07 12.97
N TRP A 717 -25.99 -3.40 13.14
CA TRP A 717 -26.56 -2.53 12.13
C TRP A 717 -25.69 -1.30 11.84
N LYS A 718 -25.08 -0.71 12.87
CA LYS A 718 -24.16 0.43 12.71
C LYS A 718 -22.86 0.02 12.02
N THR A 719 -22.29 -1.13 12.40
CA THR A 719 -21.04 -1.65 11.84
C THR A 719 -21.20 -2.01 10.37
N ILE A 720 -22.26 -2.74 9.98
CA ILE A 720 -22.44 -3.10 8.56
C ILE A 720 -22.58 -1.88 7.65
N ARG A 721 -23.19 -0.81 8.16
CA ARG A 721 -23.32 0.47 7.44
C ARG A 721 -22.06 1.34 7.46
N GLY A 722 -21.35 1.33 8.58
CA GLY A 722 -20.21 2.23 8.85
C GLY A 722 -18.85 1.67 8.45
N CYS A 723 -18.73 0.35 8.31
CA CYS A 723 -17.49 -0.34 7.97
C CYS A 723 -17.53 -0.87 6.54
N ARG A 724 -17.48 0.03 5.55
CA ARG A 724 -17.54 -0.35 4.14
C ARG A 724 -16.18 -0.75 3.62
N TYR A 725 -15.25 0.17 3.68
CA TYR A 725 -13.91 -0.05 3.16
C TYR A 725 -12.89 0.73 3.98
N ILE A 726 -11.63 0.45 3.71
CA ILE A 726 -10.50 1.22 4.22
C ILE A 726 -9.74 1.84 3.06
N GLU A 727 -8.99 2.89 3.34
CA GLU A 727 -7.95 3.39 2.44
C GLU A 727 -6.59 2.86 2.93
N LEU A 728 -5.66 2.64 2.01
CA LEU A 728 -4.31 2.18 2.35
C LEU A 728 -3.52 3.32 2.98
N GLU A 729 -3.47 3.31 4.32
CA GLU A 729 -2.75 4.24 5.17
C GLU A 729 -1.89 3.44 6.16
N ASP A 730 -0.89 4.06 6.80
CA ASP A 730 -0.08 3.39 7.83
C ASP A 730 -0.93 2.87 9.00
N VAL A 731 -1.95 3.65 9.36
CA VAL A 731 -2.96 3.30 10.35
C VAL A 731 -4.33 3.60 9.75
N ALA A 732 -4.89 2.62 9.07
CA ALA A 732 -6.14 2.71 8.35
C ALA A 732 -7.36 2.50 9.25
N PHE A 733 -8.43 3.25 9.01
CA PHE A 733 -9.73 3.06 9.66
C PHE A 733 -10.82 2.81 8.63
N TYR A 734 -11.86 2.10 9.06
CA TYR A 734 -13.06 1.93 8.24
C TYR A 734 -13.73 3.28 7.94
N ARG A 735 -14.17 3.41 6.69
CA ARG A 735 -14.95 4.52 6.16
C ARG A 735 -16.37 4.05 5.84
N ASN A 736 -17.32 4.96 6.02
CA ASN A 736 -18.71 4.75 5.60
C ASN A 736 -18.86 4.91 4.07
N ALA A 737 -20.09 4.78 3.56
CA ALA A 737 -20.37 4.98 2.14
C ALA A 737 -19.98 6.38 1.63
N ASP A 738 -20.06 7.41 2.48
CA ASP A 738 -19.61 8.77 2.15
C ASP A 738 -18.07 8.97 2.17
N GLY A 739 -17.31 7.94 2.55
CA GLY A 739 -15.86 7.98 2.66
C GLY A 739 -15.30 8.67 3.90
N ILE A 740 -16.15 8.90 4.89
CA ILE A 740 -15.80 9.56 6.14
C ILE A 740 -15.42 8.49 7.17
N PRO A 741 -14.20 8.50 7.72
CA PRO A 741 -13.82 7.64 8.83
C PRO A 741 -14.36 8.22 10.14
N LYS A 742 -14.52 7.40 11.18
CA LYS A 742 -14.84 7.93 12.52
C LYS A 742 -13.61 8.31 13.34
N SER A 743 -12.47 7.70 13.03
CA SER A 743 -11.22 7.89 13.75
C SER A 743 -10.10 8.23 12.79
N VAL A 744 -9.11 8.97 13.32
CA VAL A 744 -7.88 9.31 12.61
C VAL A 744 -6.69 9.08 13.55
N ALA A 745 -5.60 8.53 13.03
CA ALA A 745 -4.41 8.30 13.81
C ALA A 745 -3.68 9.61 14.15
N LEU A 746 -3.33 9.79 15.41
CA LEU A 746 -2.30 10.74 15.83
C LEU A 746 -0.96 10.02 15.75
N LEU A 747 -0.24 10.25 14.65
CA LEU A 747 1.16 9.89 14.58
C LEU A 747 1.92 10.78 15.57
N PRO A 748 2.81 10.22 16.41
CA PRO A 748 3.67 11.07 17.24
C PRO A 748 4.40 12.03 16.31
N GLN A 749 4.31 13.34 16.58
CA GLN A 749 5.26 14.29 15.99
C GLN A 749 6.64 13.69 16.22
N LYS A 750 7.45 13.56 15.16
CA LYS A 750 8.89 13.36 15.32
C LYS A 750 9.39 14.59 16.08
N VAL A 751 9.36 14.52 17.40
CA VAL A 751 10.12 15.40 18.25
C VAL A 751 11.54 15.03 17.92
N ASP A 752 12.25 16.00 17.36
CA ASP A 752 13.69 15.96 17.17
C ASP A 752 14.31 15.85 18.57
N SER A 753 14.32 14.63 19.13
CA SER A 753 14.87 14.38 20.45
C SER A 753 16.37 14.27 20.28
N GLY A 754 17.03 15.42 20.32
CA GLY A 754 18.47 15.59 20.42
C GLY A 754 19.03 15.01 21.71
N LEU A 755 18.93 13.69 21.87
CA LEU A 755 19.54 12.94 22.95
C LEU A 755 20.20 11.71 22.35
N SER A 756 21.51 11.83 22.16
CA SER A 756 22.44 10.72 22.09
C SER A 756 22.21 9.78 23.28
N TYR A 757 21.92 8.52 23.01
CA TYR A 757 22.11 7.46 24.00
C TYR A 757 23.21 6.55 23.51
N SER A 758 24.34 6.67 24.21
CA SER A 758 25.42 5.70 24.30
C SER A 758 24.90 4.39 24.88
N GLU A 759 25.01 3.29 24.15
CA GLU A 759 25.85 2.10 24.44
C GLU A 759 25.54 0.97 23.47
#